data_AF-A0A1Q3WTC9-F1
#
_entry.id   AF-A0A1Q3WTC9-F1
#
_cell.length_a   1.000
_cell.length_b   1.000
_cell.length_c   1.000
_cell.angle_alpha   90.00
_cell.angle_beta   90.00
_cell.angle_gamma   90.00
#
_symmetry.space_group_name_H-M   'P 1'
#
loop_
_entity.id
_entity.type
_entity.pdbx_description
1 polymer ?
#
loop_
_entity_poly.entity_id
_entity_poly.type
_entity_poly.pdbx_seq_one_letter_code
_entity_poly.pdbx_strand_id
1 'polypeptide(L)'
;MKKHVLILLAALLPLISQAQRYIGIATSNWSGTNGLYLNPANIADSRHKFTIDLFSMNFGLDNSLGTINSNKVFKGTGSDSFKVSDYVNVKNSGKFSAMLPYGELRGPGAMISLGKKHAIAITTRARIYNQIHNIDDSIFRTVTNANDQTDYSSNGNQFNWTAHGWTEIGLSYGGVLFDNGKNMLKGGLTARYLMGIGYASVVSKNLDVNYTAATDLWKVNNSDLAFRSGGIDFNNSGDITGNLFKGAGKGLGADIGFVYEFRPNVGKYKYDMDGQTGLTDPGANTYLLRFSAAVTDIGSIKYTKNVRTISVSNSGTAAVLKGDEINDHTQNADSLKNYAQQHGFTVADDSTTATKVHLPTALVLGVDYHAVKGLFVNLTFMGNIAPRDVTGNSIYSQLTLTPRYDTRIFSAGLPITYSFLSKSVKVGLGLRVSGFFIGSDDLLGVISNSAYGANFYFGAYVPFAKRKPKDSDGDLVSNKKDKCPGEKGVWDYMGCPDPDRDHDGIPDSSDKCPDLAGSKTAMGCPDADLDSVADAQDRCPTMAGSVAMGGCPDRDGDGIADIDDQCPDQKGLPQFKGCPDTDGDGIADNDDACPNAPGPIANKGCPDTDGDGIADNEDKCPTVKGTIANHGCPEVSVEVKKRLAFAATAIQFETGKAVIKKTSYSMLNDIVKILNDYPDYYMTIDGHTDNVGKPDKNLQLSKDRANSVKNYFVSQGIAESRLVTNGYGETQPVASNKTAKGRAQNRRVSMDLHLKE
;
A
#
# COMPACT_ATOMS: atom_id res chain seq x y z
N MET A 1 27.35 -49.33 53.58
CA MET A 1 26.21 -48.43 53.28
C MET A 1 25.76 -48.50 51.81
N LYS A 2 24.99 -49.52 51.39
CA LYS A 2 24.37 -49.57 50.03
C LYS A 2 23.58 -48.29 49.67
N LYS A 3 23.06 -47.61 50.69
CA LYS A 3 22.27 -46.39 50.55
C LYS A 3 23.06 -45.15 50.08
N HIS A 4 24.38 -45.03 50.16
CA HIS A 4 25.02 -43.71 49.95
C HIS A 4 25.37 -43.33 48.50
N VAL A 5 25.84 -44.25 47.66
CA VAL A 5 25.89 -44.00 46.20
C VAL A 5 24.46 -43.90 45.64
N LEU A 6 23.53 -44.72 46.14
CA LEU A 6 22.11 -44.57 45.86
C LEU A 6 21.52 -43.24 46.35
N ILE A 7 22.03 -42.63 47.42
CA ILE A 7 21.60 -41.31 47.92
C ILE A 7 22.27 -40.16 47.18
N LEU A 8 23.38 -40.33 46.46
CA LEU A 8 23.73 -39.35 45.42
C LEU A 8 22.73 -39.38 44.25
N LEU A 9 22.11 -40.54 43.97
CA LEU A 9 21.02 -40.71 43.01
C LEU A 9 19.62 -40.37 43.59
N ALA A 10 19.45 -40.38 44.92
CA ALA A 10 18.14 -40.27 45.59
C ALA A 10 18.00 -39.11 46.60
N ALA A 11 19.06 -38.36 46.93
CA ALA A 11 18.94 -37.00 47.44
C ALA A 11 18.57 -36.00 46.34
N LEU A 12 18.64 -36.43 45.07
CA LEU A 12 17.98 -35.81 43.91
C LEU A 12 16.50 -36.27 43.76
N LEU A 13 16.02 -37.15 44.65
CA LEU A 13 14.63 -37.56 44.80
C LEU A 13 14.13 -37.03 46.17
N PRO A 14 14.02 -35.70 46.35
CA PRO A 14 13.28 -34.85 45.42
C PRO A 14 14.08 -33.67 44.81
N LEU A 15 13.43 -32.99 43.85
CA LEU A 15 13.78 -31.70 43.22
C LEU A 15 14.72 -31.73 41.98
N ILE A 16 14.07 -31.89 40.81
CA ILE A 16 14.30 -31.09 39.58
C ILE A 16 15.56 -31.44 38.72
N SER A 17 15.58 -30.93 37.47
CA SER A 17 16.75 -30.47 36.68
C SER A 17 17.43 -31.37 35.61
N GLN A 18 18.11 -30.85 34.55
CA GLN A 18 17.69 -30.19 33.27
C GLN A 18 18.63 -30.58 32.09
N ALA A 19 18.35 -30.50 30.77
CA ALA A 19 17.28 -29.96 29.89
C ALA A 19 17.33 -30.64 28.47
N GLN A 20 16.31 -30.65 27.58
CA GLN A 20 16.03 -29.68 26.48
C GLN A 20 15.02 -30.33 25.49
N ARG A 21 14.11 -29.66 24.75
CA ARG A 21 13.49 -28.30 24.78
C ARG A 21 11.98 -28.53 24.50
N TYR A 22 11.07 -27.66 24.92
CA TYR A 22 9.61 -27.80 24.68
C TYR A 22 9.22 -27.69 23.18
N ILE A 23 9.56 -28.61 22.28
CA ILE A 23 9.48 -28.38 20.82
C ILE A 23 8.03 -28.14 20.35
N GLY A 24 7.06 -28.86 20.94
CA GLY A 24 5.62 -28.65 20.69
C GLY A 24 5.10 -27.25 21.05
N ILE A 25 5.85 -26.45 21.83
CA ILE A 25 5.46 -25.10 22.32
C ILE A 25 6.42 -24.01 21.85
N ALA A 26 7.74 -24.21 21.94
CA ALA A 26 8.77 -23.22 21.67
C ALA A 26 8.81 -22.78 20.19
N THR A 27 8.28 -23.60 19.29
CA THR A 27 8.11 -23.28 17.85
C THR A 27 6.93 -22.33 17.58
N SER A 28 5.99 -22.19 18.52
CA SER A 28 4.85 -21.26 18.43
C SER A 28 5.32 -19.80 18.29
N ASN A 29 4.60 -19.06 17.45
CA ASN A 29 4.77 -17.61 17.26
C ASN A 29 4.30 -16.80 18.49
N TRP A 30 3.64 -17.46 19.44
CA TRP A 30 3.15 -16.92 20.70
C TRP A 30 3.89 -17.47 21.93
N SER A 31 4.98 -18.22 21.73
CA SER A 31 5.73 -18.95 22.78
C SER A 31 6.36 -18.09 23.90
N GLY A 32 6.40 -16.77 23.74
CA GLY A 32 7.04 -15.86 24.70
C GLY A 32 8.57 -16.03 24.68
N THR A 33 9.22 -16.04 25.85
CA THR A 33 10.66 -16.32 25.93
C THR A 33 11.01 -17.77 25.62
N ASN A 34 10.04 -18.71 25.54
CA ASN A 34 10.36 -20.10 25.26
C ASN A 34 11.00 -20.32 23.88
N GLY A 35 10.70 -19.45 22.91
CA GLY A 35 11.36 -19.41 21.60
C GLY A 35 12.81 -18.91 21.64
N LEU A 36 13.22 -18.14 22.67
CA LEU A 36 14.61 -17.67 22.86
C LEU A 36 15.59 -18.84 22.89
N TYR A 37 15.23 -19.89 23.63
CA TYR A 37 16.01 -21.11 23.80
C TYR A 37 16.05 -21.98 22.53
N LEU A 38 15.36 -21.62 21.44
CA LEU A 38 15.63 -22.14 20.11
C LEU A 38 16.54 -21.20 19.33
N ASN A 39 16.24 -19.90 19.33
CA ASN A 39 17.01 -18.87 18.64
C ASN A 39 16.75 -17.50 19.30
N PRO A 40 17.77 -16.74 19.75
CA PRO A 40 17.57 -15.48 20.43
C PRO A 40 16.93 -14.40 19.54
N ALA A 41 16.99 -14.51 18.21
CA ALA A 41 16.30 -13.58 17.30
C ALA A 41 14.76 -13.71 17.35
N ASN A 42 14.20 -14.79 17.93
CA ASN A 42 12.75 -15.02 18.00
C ASN A 42 11.99 -13.96 18.84
N ILE A 43 12.66 -13.15 19.67
CA ILE A 43 12.01 -12.06 20.40
C ILE A 43 11.82 -10.79 19.53
N ALA A 44 12.53 -10.66 18.40
CA ALA A 44 12.36 -9.55 17.46
C ALA A 44 11.03 -9.70 16.68
N ASP A 45 10.24 -8.61 16.61
CA ASP A 45 8.86 -8.65 16.10
C ASP A 45 8.00 -9.72 16.82
N SER A 46 8.21 -9.88 18.14
CA SER A 46 7.36 -10.74 18.96
C SER A 46 5.90 -10.29 18.92
N ARG A 47 4.98 -11.26 18.91
CA ARG A 47 3.52 -11.01 19.00
C ARG A 47 3.07 -10.52 20.38
N HIS A 48 3.95 -10.54 21.39
CA HIS A 48 3.71 -9.98 22.72
C HIS A 48 4.33 -8.59 22.88
N LYS A 49 3.58 -7.64 23.46
CA LYS A 49 4.13 -6.36 23.94
C LYS A 49 5.03 -6.60 25.15
N PHE A 50 4.59 -7.48 26.05
CA PHE A 50 5.29 -7.87 27.26
C PHE A 50 4.92 -9.31 27.64
N THR A 51 5.84 -10.06 28.25
CA THR A 51 5.54 -11.32 28.95
C THR A 51 6.22 -11.33 30.31
N ILE A 52 5.55 -11.91 31.31
CA ILE A 52 6.15 -12.32 32.58
C ILE A 52 6.19 -13.84 32.59
N ASP A 53 7.36 -14.45 32.70
CA ASP A 53 7.50 -15.88 32.82
C ASP A 53 7.50 -16.23 34.31
N LEU A 54 6.50 -16.99 34.77
CA LEU A 54 6.36 -17.32 36.19
C LEU A 54 7.26 -18.50 36.52
N PHE A 55 6.99 -19.63 35.87
CA PHE A 55 7.84 -20.81 35.87
C PHE A 55 7.53 -21.67 34.64
N SER A 56 8.47 -22.48 34.19
CA SER A 56 8.18 -23.62 33.31
C SER A 56 9.13 -24.77 33.60
N MET A 57 8.61 -25.99 33.68
CA MET A 57 9.31 -27.22 34.07
C MET A 57 9.25 -28.25 32.94
N ASN A 58 10.29 -29.06 32.80
CA ASN A 58 10.36 -30.28 31.97
C ASN A 58 11.01 -31.35 32.85
N PHE A 59 10.74 -32.63 32.67
CA PHE A 59 11.36 -33.77 33.34
C PHE A 59 11.44 -34.92 32.34
N GLY A 60 12.57 -35.59 32.23
CA GLY A 60 12.77 -36.61 31.21
C GLY A 60 14.01 -37.45 31.41
N LEU A 61 14.07 -38.52 30.63
CA LEU A 61 15.16 -39.50 30.64
C LEU A 61 15.25 -40.15 29.26
N ASP A 62 16.45 -40.26 28.70
CA ASP A 62 16.69 -40.70 27.32
C ASP A 62 17.89 -41.66 27.24
N ASN A 63 17.79 -42.74 26.45
CA ASN A 63 18.85 -43.74 26.39
C ASN A 63 18.92 -44.48 25.05
N SER A 64 20.00 -45.24 24.82
CA SER A 64 20.14 -46.19 23.70
C SER A 64 20.33 -47.65 24.13
N LEU A 65 20.26 -47.94 25.44
CA LEU A 65 20.46 -49.27 26.04
C LEU A 65 19.20 -50.15 25.96
N GLY A 66 18.00 -49.59 26.08
CA GLY A 66 16.76 -50.35 26.14
C GLY A 66 15.49 -49.50 26.21
N THR A 67 14.34 -50.17 26.23
CA THR A 67 13.04 -49.47 26.32
C THR A 67 12.62 -49.27 27.77
N ILE A 68 11.98 -48.15 28.06
CA ILE A 68 11.63 -47.73 29.42
C ILE A 68 10.29 -48.34 29.83
N ASN A 69 10.23 -48.94 31.03
CA ASN A 69 8.98 -49.38 31.63
C ASN A 69 8.31 -48.20 32.35
N SER A 70 7.60 -47.36 31.58
CA SER A 70 6.97 -46.13 32.09
C SER A 70 6.01 -46.40 33.26
N ASN A 71 5.31 -47.53 33.23
CA ASN A 71 4.41 -47.96 34.30
C ASN A 71 5.14 -48.23 35.64
N LYS A 72 6.42 -48.64 35.65
CA LYS A 72 7.24 -48.72 36.87
C LYS A 72 7.89 -47.37 37.22
N VAL A 73 8.41 -46.66 36.23
CA VAL A 73 9.09 -45.35 36.44
C VAL A 73 8.17 -44.34 37.14
N PHE A 74 6.92 -44.20 36.69
CA PHE A 74 5.99 -43.21 37.23
C PHE A 74 5.19 -43.67 38.46
N LYS A 75 5.28 -44.94 38.88
CA LYS A 75 4.56 -45.48 40.06
C LYS A 75 5.40 -45.64 41.32
N GLY A 76 6.71 -45.42 41.26
CA GLY A 76 7.57 -45.36 42.45
C GLY A 76 7.60 -46.65 43.26
N THR A 77 8.09 -47.75 42.67
CA THR A 77 8.24 -49.04 43.37
C THR A 77 9.23 -48.92 44.54
N GLY A 78 8.71 -48.96 45.77
CA GLY A 78 9.47 -48.80 47.02
C GLY A 78 10.36 -49.99 47.41
N SER A 79 11.21 -50.46 46.50
CA SER A 79 12.18 -51.53 46.73
C SER A 79 13.53 -50.97 47.21
N ASP A 80 14.09 -51.47 48.33
CA ASP A 80 15.40 -51.08 48.89
C ASP A 80 16.61 -51.35 47.96
N SER A 81 16.42 -51.91 46.77
CA SER A 81 17.44 -52.03 45.72
C SER A 81 16.96 -51.46 44.39
N PHE A 82 17.61 -50.40 43.91
CA PHE A 82 17.49 -49.98 42.50
C PHE A 82 18.21 -51.00 41.61
N LYS A 83 17.51 -51.56 40.62
CA LYS A 83 18.06 -52.41 39.57
C LYS A 83 17.73 -51.78 38.22
N VAL A 84 18.68 -51.69 37.31
CA VAL A 84 18.42 -51.06 35.99
C VAL A 84 17.42 -51.90 35.19
N SER A 85 17.51 -53.24 35.29
CA SER A 85 16.59 -54.18 34.64
C SER A 85 15.14 -54.10 35.13
N ASP A 86 14.86 -53.47 36.27
CA ASP A 86 13.49 -53.22 36.70
C ASP A 86 12.83 -52.10 35.88
N TYR A 87 13.58 -51.07 35.47
CA TYR A 87 13.06 -49.87 34.80
C TYR A 87 13.36 -49.81 33.30
N VAL A 88 14.37 -50.53 32.83
CA VAL A 88 14.82 -50.55 31.42
C VAL A 88 14.88 -51.99 30.92
N ASN A 89 14.09 -52.28 29.88
CA ASN A 89 14.19 -53.52 29.10
C ASN A 89 15.44 -53.43 28.20
N VAL A 90 16.59 -53.77 28.78
CA VAL A 90 17.91 -53.74 28.12
C VAL A 90 17.91 -54.60 26.86
N LYS A 91 18.46 -54.08 25.76
CA LYS A 91 18.83 -54.86 24.58
C LYS A 91 20.35 -54.96 24.55
N ASN A 92 20.87 -56.12 24.16
CA ASN A 92 22.31 -56.27 23.91
C ASN A 92 22.69 -55.36 22.73
N SER A 93 23.56 -54.39 23.00
CA SER A 93 23.83 -53.19 22.19
C SER A 93 25.32 -52.93 22.01
N GLY A 94 26.18 -53.59 22.80
CA GLY A 94 27.64 -53.46 22.81
C GLY A 94 28.09 -52.15 23.45
N LYS A 95 27.73 -51.00 22.88
CA LYS A 95 28.00 -49.67 23.47
C LYS A 95 26.76 -48.78 23.40
N PHE A 96 26.45 -48.14 24.52
CA PHE A 96 25.28 -47.26 24.63
C PHE A 96 25.65 -45.84 25.04
N SER A 97 24.66 -44.96 24.98
CA SER A 97 24.72 -43.61 25.54
C SER A 97 23.38 -43.28 26.19
N ALA A 98 23.36 -42.36 27.13
CA ALA A 98 22.16 -42.00 27.88
C ALA A 98 22.25 -40.59 28.49
N MET A 99 21.10 -40.03 28.82
CA MET A 99 20.90 -38.75 29.49
C MET A 99 19.83 -38.99 30.58
N LEU A 100 20.28 -39.32 31.79
CA LEU A 100 19.49 -39.97 32.85
C LEU A 100 19.91 -39.47 34.24
N PRO A 101 19.03 -38.84 35.05
CA PRO A 101 17.82 -38.12 34.66
C PRO A 101 18.13 -36.71 34.10
N TYR A 102 17.11 -36.01 33.57
CA TYR A 102 17.17 -34.58 33.26
C TYR A 102 15.77 -33.91 33.30
N GLY A 103 15.70 -32.62 32.92
CA GLY A 103 14.50 -31.83 32.54
C GLY A 103 14.37 -30.41 33.17
N GLU A 104 13.80 -29.43 32.45
CA GLU A 104 14.07 -27.98 32.59
C GLU A 104 13.04 -27.03 33.27
N LEU A 105 13.40 -26.51 34.46
CA LEU A 105 12.93 -25.29 35.16
C LEU A 105 13.52 -23.95 34.64
N ARG A 106 12.65 -23.06 34.15
CA ARG A 106 12.92 -21.65 33.84
C ARG A 106 12.02 -20.77 34.70
N GLY A 107 12.40 -19.51 34.89
CA GLY A 107 11.60 -18.51 35.60
C GLY A 107 12.03 -18.29 37.06
N PRO A 108 11.80 -17.09 37.62
CA PRO A 108 11.07 -15.96 37.03
C PRO A 108 11.85 -15.28 35.88
N GLY A 109 11.11 -14.69 34.93
CA GLY A 109 11.66 -14.00 33.76
C GLY A 109 10.69 -12.98 33.18
N ALA A 110 11.17 -12.16 32.24
CA ALA A 110 10.33 -11.20 31.53
C ALA A 110 10.91 -10.82 30.16
N MET A 111 10.05 -10.46 29.21
CA MET A 111 10.43 -9.91 27.91
C MET A 111 9.57 -8.71 27.56
N ILE A 112 10.18 -7.64 27.05
CA ILE A 112 9.50 -6.43 26.56
C ILE A 112 9.83 -6.16 25.09
N SER A 113 8.79 -5.89 24.29
CA SER A 113 8.95 -5.34 22.93
C SER A 113 9.14 -3.83 22.99
N LEU A 114 10.25 -3.35 22.46
CA LEU A 114 10.56 -1.93 22.28
C LEU A 114 10.13 -1.53 20.86
N GLY A 115 8.85 -1.14 20.74
CA GLY A 115 8.22 -0.79 19.47
C GLY A 115 7.96 -2.00 18.57
N LYS A 116 8.18 -1.83 17.26
CA LYS A 116 8.03 -2.89 16.25
C LYS A 116 9.32 -3.69 16.00
N LYS A 117 10.49 -3.04 16.05
CA LYS A 117 11.77 -3.62 15.59
C LYS A 117 12.61 -4.31 16.68
N HIS A 118 12.49 -3.94 17.95
CA HIS A 118 13.42 -4.37 19.00
C HIS A 118 12.70 -5.07 20.17
N ALA A 119 13.41 -5.93 20.88
CA ALA A 119 12.95 -6.51 22.15
C ALA A 119 14.13 -6.85 23.06
N ILE A 120 13.88 -6.83 24.37
CA ILE A 120 14.82 -7.23 25.43
C ILE A 120 14.14 -8.28 26.29
N ALA A 121 14.89 -9.29 26.75
CA ALA A 121 14.43 -10.26 27.74
C ALA A 121 15.45 -10.47 28.86
N ILE A 122 14.96 -10.66 30.09
CA ILE A 122 15.71 -11.19 31.22
C ILE A 122 15.12 -12.54 31.59
N THR A 123 15.98 -13.56 31.74
CA THR A 123 15.56 -14.93 32.05
C THR A 123 16.41 -15.52 33.17
N THR A 124 15.81 -16.39 33.97
CA THR A 124 16.53 -17.23 34.93
C THR A 124 16.29 -18.71 34.63
N ARG A 125 17.26 -19.54 35.00
CA ARG A 125 17.30 -20.97 34.67
C ARG A 125 18.07 -21.73 35.74
N ALA A 126 17.62 -22.90 36.16
CA ALA A 126 18.51 -23.93 36.74
C ALA A 126 18.97 -24.90 35.63
N ARG A 127 19.88 -25.86 35.91
CA ARG A 127 20.47 -26.92 35.04
C ARG A 127 21.03 -28.06 35.91
N ILE A 128 20.73 -29.33 35.59
CA ILE A 128 21.41 -30.56 36.06
C ILE A 128 21.39 -31.58 34.93
N TYR A 129 22.45 -31.62 34.11
CA TYR A 129 22.59 -32.71 33.14
C TYR A 129 23.26 -33.89 33.82
N ASN A 130 22.76 -35.10 33.60
CA ASN A 130 23.48 -36.34 33.90
C ASN A 130 23.54 -37.18 32.63
N GLN A 131 24.76 -37.44 32.13
CA GLN A 131 24.98 -37.98 30.79
C GLN A 131 26.05 -39.08 30.81
N ILE A 132 25.77 -40.18 30.12
CA ILE A 132 26.69 -41.30 29.85
C ILE A 132 26.91 -41.37 28.34
N HIS A 133 28.16 -41.43 27.89
CA HIS A 133 28.49 -41.55 26.48
C HIS A 133 29.49 -42.68 26.21
N ASN A 134 29.12 -43.57 25.27
CA ASN A 134 29.95 -44.61 24.67
C ASN A 134 30.49 -45.67 25.66
N ILE A 135 29.80 -45.87 26.78
CA ILE A 135 30.14 -46.96 27.71
C ILE A 135 29.71 -48.30 27.12
N ASP A 136 30.51 -49.32 27.38
CA ASP A 136 30.20 -50.71 27.08
C ASP A 136 29.03 -51.19 27.95
N ASP A 137 28.06 -51.86 27.33
CA ASP A 137 26.85 -52.29 28.04
C ASP A 137 27.07 -53.52 28.94
N SER A 138 28.08 -54.35 28.67
CA SER A 138 28.46 -55.45 29.55
C SER A 138 29.14 -54.90 30.80
N ILE A 139 30.11 -53.97 30.66
CA ILE A 139 30.72 -53.26 31.79
C ILE A 139 29.63 -52.60 32.66
N PHE A 140 28.70 -51.87 32.05
CA PHE A 140 27.64 -51.19 32.79
C PHE A 140 26.66 -52.17 33.45
N ARG A 141 26.29 -53.27 32.79
CA ARG A 141 25.37 -54.27 33.35
C ARG A 141 25.97 -54.97 34.56
N THR A 142 27.24 -55.39 34.50
CA THR A 142 27.90 -56.06 35.64
C THR A 142 28.08 -55.12 36.83
N VAL A 143 28.39 -53.83 36.59
CA VAL A 143 28.46 -52.81 37.67
C VAL A 143 27.08 -52.47 38.27
N THR A 144 25.98 -52.58 37.51
CA THR A 144 24.64 -52.13 37.97
C THR A 144 23.64 -53.24 38.31
N ASN A 145 23.86 -54.49 37.88
CA ASN A 145 22.96 -55.61 38.10
C ASN A 145 23.76 -56.89 38.44
N ALA A 146 24.13 -57.06 39.72
CA ALA A 146 25.00 -58.13 40.23
C ALA A 146 24.52 -59.60 40.02
N ASN A 147 23.41 -59.82 39.30
CA ASN A 147 22.85 -61.14 38.98
C ASN A 147 23.04 -61.53 37.50
N ASP A 148 23.48 -60.61 36.63
CA ASP A 148 23.64 -60.85 35.20
C ASP A 148 25.11 -61.19 34.88
N GLN A 149 25.55 -62.31 35.47
CA GLN A 149 26.94 -62.68 35.65
C GLN A 149 27.42 -63.61 34.52
N THR A 150 27.84 -63.02 33.40
CA THR A 150 28.49 -63.73 32.29
C THR A 150 29.90 -63.21 32.06
N ASP A 151 30.85 -64.10 31.79
CA ASP A 151 32.22 -63.74 31.37
C ASP A 151 32.18 -62.81 30.14
N TYR A 152 32.98 -61.74 30.17
CA TYR A 152 33.14 -60.85 29.02
C TYR A 152 34.55 -60.26 28.94
N SER A 153 34.96 -59.86 27.74
CA SER A 153 36.16 -59.08 27.48
C SER A 153 35.77 -57.84 26.71
N SER A 154 36.23 -56.67 27.13
CA SER A 154 36.03 -55.43 26.40
C SER A 154 37.27 -54.54 26.49
N ASN A 155 37.74 -54.09 25.33
CA ASN A 155 39.03 -53.42 25.15
C ASN A 155 38.85 -52.12 24.34
N GLY A 156 39.75 -51.15 24.49
CA GLY A 156 39.67 -49.85 23.83
C GLY A 156 38.53 -48.96 24.36
N ASN A 157 38.13 -49.11 25.63
CA ASN A 157 36.90 -48.47 26.13
C ASN A 157 37.04 -46.98 26.45
N GLN A 158 36.86 -46.17 25.41
CA GLN A 158 36.65 -44.73 25.52
C GLN A 158 35.19 -44.40 25.87
N PHE A 159 34.97 -43.86 27.06
CA PHE A 159 33.65 -43.43 27.53
C PHE A 159 33.74 -42.18 28.42
N ASN A 160 32.64 -41.44 28.52
CA ASN A 160 32.53 -40.24 29.36
C ASN A 160 31.20 -40.28 30.10
N TRP A 161 31.24 -40.28 31.43
CA TRP A 161 30.11 -39.91 32.29
C TRP A 161 30.33 -38.49 32.81
N THR A 162 29.31 -37.63 32.75
CA THR A 162 29.33 -36.29 33.35
C THR A 162 27.94 -35.94 33.92
N ALA A 163 27.89 -35.78 35.23
CA ALA A 163 26.82 -35.10 35.97
C ALA A 163 27.23 -33.66 36.30
N HIS A 164 26.39 -32.67 36.04
CA HIS A 164 26.73 -31.26 36.21
C HIS A 164 25.48 -30.43 36.49
N GLY A 165 25.47 -29.73 37.63
CA GLY A 165 24.43 -28.80 38.06
C GLY A 165 24.88 -27.34 38.07
N TRP A 166 24.05 -26.43 37.57
CA TRP A 166 24.31 -24.98 37.52
C TRP A 166 23.03 -24.13 37.43
N THR A 167 23.13 -22.84 37.71
CA THR A 167 22.07 -21.83 37.47
C THR A 167 22.56 -20.75 36.49
N GLU A 168 21.63 -20.07 35.81
CA GLU A 168 21.90 -19.06 34.78
C GLU A 168 21.03 -17.83 34.99
N ILE A 169 21.60 -16.64 34.77
CA ILE A 169 20.86 -15.40 34.54
C ILE A 169 21.21 -14.92 33.12
N GLY A 170 20.21 -14.85 32.25
CA GLY A 170 20.36 -14.46 30.84
C GLY A 170 19.77 -13.08 30.56
N LEU A 171 20.55 -12.21 29.91
CA LEU A 171 20.07 -10.97 29.30
C LEU A 171 20.11 -11.15 27.77
N SER A 172 18.99 -10.90 27.11
CA SER A 172 18.84 -11.10 25.67
C SER A 172 18.36 -9.85 24.96
N TYR A 173 18.80 -9.68 23.72
CA TYR A 173 18.37 -8.61 22.83
C TYR A 173 18.10 -9.19 21.43
N GLY A 174 16.98 -8.79 20.84
CA GLY A 174 16.60 -9.14 19.47
C GLY A 174 16.20 -7.91 18.68
N GLY A 175 16.65 -7.83 17.41
CA GLY A 175 16.38 -6.71 16.51
C GLY A 175 16.04 -7.17 15.09
N VAL A 176 15.10 -6.47 14.46
CA VAL A 176 14.89 -6.51 13.01
C VAL A 176 16.03 -5.74 12.34
N LEU A 177 16.91 -6.47 11.65
CA LEU A 177 18.08 -5.93 10.96
C LEU A 177 17.73 -5.39 9.56
N PHE A 178 16.79 -6.03 8.87
CA PHE A 178 16.31 -5.63 7.55
C PHE A 178 14.82 -5.93 7.40
N ASP A 179 14.07 -5.03 6.76
CA ASP A 179 12.65 -5.19 6.42
C ASP A 179 12.35 -4.39 5.14
N ASN A 180 11.87 -5.06 4.09
CA ASN A 180 11.35 -4.43 2.87
C ASN A 180 9.90 -4.85 2.55
N GLY A 181 9.13 -5.22 3.58
CA GLY A 181 7.79 -5.79 3.47
C GLY A 181 7.78 -7.25 3.02
N LYS A 182 8.35 -7.57 1.85
CA LYS A 182 8.37 -8.95 1.31
C LYS A 182 9.33 -9.87 2.05
N ASN A 183 10.48 -9.34 2.49
CA ASN A 183 11.53 -10.07 3.19
C ASN A 183 11.80 -9.40 4.54
N MET A 184 12.22 -10.16 5.55
CA MET A 184 12.73 -9.64 6.82
C MET A 184 13.94 -10.46 7.28
N LEU A 185 14.95 -9.79 7.83
CA LEU A 185 16.02 -10.43 8.59
C LEU A 185 15.97 -9.93 10.04
N LYS A 186 15.95 -10.87 10.98
CA LYS A 186 16.03 -10.66 12.43
C LYS A 186 17.35 -11.23 12.92
N GLY A 187 17.98 -10.56 13.88
CA GLY A 187 19.16 -11.05 14.60
C GLY A 187 18.93 -10.95 16.10
N GLY A 188 19.60 -11.79 16.87
CA GLY A 188 19.53 -11.74 18.32
C GLY A 188 20.74 -12.36 19.01
N LEU A 189 20.92 -11.95 20.25
CA LEU A 189 21.98 -12.41 21.15
C LEU A 189 21.42 -12.63 22.55
N THR A 190 21.97 -13.62 23.24
CA THR A 190 21.84 -13.80 24.69
C THR A 190 23.23 -13.72 25.29
N ALA A 191 23.44 -12.92 26.33
CA ALA A 191 24.58 -13.04 27.23
C ALA A 191 24.09 -13.68 28.55
N ARG A 192 24.83 -14.65 29.09
CA ARG A 192 24.46 -15.34 30.34
C ARG A 192 25.58 -15.32 31.36
N TYR A 193 25.24 -14.98 32.60
CA TYR A 193 26.05 -15.29 33.76
C TYR A 193 25.74 -16.71 34.24
N LEU A 194 26.77 -17.52 34.44
CA LEU A 194 26.65 -18.93 34.82
C LEU A 194 27.19 -19.16 36.24
N MET A 195 26.40 -19.82 37.07
CA MET A 195 26.69 -20.09 38.48
C MET A 195 26.69 -21.61 38.69
N GLY A 196 27.87 -22.22 38.73
CA GLY A 196 28.02 -23.66 38.91
C GLY A 196 27.63 -24.10 40.31
N ILE A 197 26.71 -25.05 40.44
CA ILE A 197 26.34 -25.69 41.72
C ILE A 197 27.38 -26.77 42.03
N GLY A 198 27.66 -27.65 41.08
CA GLY A 198 28.67 -28.70 41.20
C GLY A 198 28.66 -29.67 40.01
N TYR A 199 29.71 -30.46 39.86
CA TYR A 199 29.83 -31.51 38.85
C TYR A 199 30.56 -32.73 39.40
N ALA A 200 30.32 -33.87 38.74
CA ALA A 200 31.07 -35.10 38.86
C ALA A 200 31.22 -35.72 37.46
N SER A 201 32.37 -36.29 37.15
CA SER A 201 32.66 -36.87 35.83
C SER A 201 33.63 -38.04 35.96
N VAL A 202 33.47 -39.05 35.11
CA VAL A 202 34.44 -40.12 34.86
C VAL A 202 34.73 -40.14 33.37
N VAL A 203 35.97 -39.90 32.99
CA VAL A 203 36.42 -40.01 31.59
C VAL A 203 37.41 -41.15 31.48
N SER A 204 37.17 -42.06 30.54
CA SER A 204 38.09 -43.10 30.12
C SER A 204 38.65 -42.80 28.74
N LYS A 205 39.98 -42.81 28.59
CA LYS A 205 40.68 -42.72 27.30
C LYS A 205 41.13 -44.08 26.77
N ASN A 206 41.41 -45.01 27.68
CA ASN A 206 41.53 -46.43 27.38
C ASN A 206 41.12 -47.22 28.63
N LEU A 207 40.44 -48.35 28.43
CA LEU A 207 40.14 -49.31 29.49
C LEU A 207 39.98 -50.70 28.86
N ASP A 208 40.83 -51.62 29.29
CA ASP A 208 40.89 -53.01 28.82
C ASP A 208 40.58 -53.94 29.98
N VAL A 209 39.38 -54.53 29.99
CA VAL A 209 38.83 -55.32 31.10
C VAL A 209 38.38 -56.68 30.60
N ASN A 210 38.86 -57.72 31.29
CA ASN A 210 38.31 -59.07 31.21
C ASN A 210 37.65 -59.39 32.56
N TYR A 211 36.39 -59.78 32.54
CA TYR A 211 35.64 -60.19 33.72
C TYR A 211 35.33 -61.69 33.68
N THR A 212 35.50 -62.37 34.81
CA THR A 212 35.20 -63.79 34.98
C THR A 212 34.16 -63.97 36.08
N ALA A 213 32.93 -64.31 35.69
CA ALA A 213 31.76 -64.44 36.53
C ALA A 213 31.86 -65.60 37.53
N ALA A 214 32.55 -66.68 37.17
CA ALA A 214 32.72 -67.86 38.02
C ALA A 214 33.60 -67.60 39.27
N THR A 215 34.35 -66.50 39.30
CA THR A 215 35.28 -66.14 40.38
C THR A 215 35.17 -64.69 40.86
N ASP A 216 34.25 -63.90 40.28
CA ASP A 216 34.10 -62.45 40.49
C ASP A 216 35.41 -61.66 40.29
N LEU A 217 36.23 -62.08 39.31
CA LEU A 217 37.53 -61.47 39.04
C LEU A 217 37.49 -60.49 37.86
N TRP A 218 37.99 -59.29 38.12
CA TRP A 218 38.17 -58.19 37.17
C TRP A 218 39.65 -58.05 36.84
N LYS A 219 40.07 -58.55 35.68
CA LYS A 219 41.44 -58.39 35.17
C LYS A 219 41.51 -57.15 34.27
N VAL A 220 42.17 -56.10 34.76
CA VAL A 220 42.35 -54.82 34.06
C VAL A 220 43.74 -54.80 33.43
N ASN A 221 43.82 -54.91 32.10
CA ASN A 221 45.08 -55.01 31.36
C ASN A 221 45.73 -53.63 31.13
N ASN A 222 44.90 -52.61 30.85
CA ASN A 222 45.30 -51.21 30.76
C ASN A 222 44.16 -50.31 31.29
N SER A 223 44.50 -49.14 31.83
CA SER A 223 43.53 -48.09 32.15
C SER A 223 44.12 -46.68 32.01
N ASP A 224 43.30 -45.74 31.57
CA ASP A 224 43.49 -44.28 31.68
C ASP A 224 42.13 -43.68 32.04
N LEU A 225 41.80 -43.73 33.33
CA LEU A 225 40.56 -43.26 33.94
C LEU A 225 40.82 -41.98 34.74
N ALA A 226 39.95 -40.99 34.59
CA ALA A 226 39.98 -39.77 35.41
C ALA A 226 38.61 -39.48 36.00
N PHE A 227 38.46 -39.66 37.32
CA PHE A 227 37.35 -39.12 38.09
C PHE A 227 37.63 -37.64 38.40
N ARG A 228 36.65 -36.76 38.14
CA ARG A 228 36.73 -35.32 38.43
C ARG A 228 35.48 -34.87 39.14
N SER A 229 35.61 -34.11 40.21
CA SER A 229 34.48 -33.47 40.90
C SER A 229 34.81 -32.06 41.35
N GLY A 230 33.79 -31.26 41.66
CA GLY A 230 33.91 -29.93 42.25
C GLY A 230 32.54 -29.30 42.44
N GLY A 231 32.31 -28.58 43.54
CA GLY A 231 30.96 -28.14 43.88
C GLY A 231 30.78 -27.52 45.26
N ILE A 232 29.54 -27.21 45.61
CA ILE A 232 29.12 -26.83 46.96
C ILE A 232 29.10 -28.10 47.83
N ASP A 233 29.60 -28.01 49.06
CA ASP A 233 29.39 -29.08 50.05
C ASP A 233 27.98 -28.98 50.64
N PHE A 234 27.17 -30.00 50.42
CA PHE A 234 25.78 -30.06 50.88
C PHE A 234 25.62 -30.64 52.30
N ASN A 235 26.68 -31.21 52.89
CA ASN A 235 26.61 -31.85 54.20
C ASN A 235 26.41 -30.84 55.35
N ASN A 236 26.52 -29.53 55.08
CA ASN A 236 26.69 -28.50 56.11
C ASN A 236 25.88 -27.21 55.84
N SER A 237 24.66 -27.32 55.31
CA SER A 237 23.79 -26.14 55.09
C SER A 237 22.29 -26.39 55.26
N GLY A 238 21.67 -25.70 56.23
CA GLY A 238 20.21 -25.68 56.44
C GLY A 238 19.42 -24.74 55.50
N ASP A 239 20.08 -24.12 54.52
CA ASP A 239 19.43 -23.31 53.48
C ASP A 239 19.97 -23.71 52.09
N ILE A 240 19.17 -24.51 51.39
CA ILE A 240 19.44 -24.96 50.02
C ILE A 240 19.21 -23.80 49.03
N THR A 241 18.26 -22.91 49.31
CA THR A 241 17.83 -21.83 48.40
C THR A 241 18.82 -20.70 48.31
N GLY A 242 19.37 -20.22 49.43
CA GLY A 242 20.42 -19.20 49.44
C GLY A 242 21.75 -19.71 48.91
N ASN A 243 21.97 -21.01 48.79
CA ASN A 243 23.21 -21.59 48.25
C ASN A 243 23.15 -21.83 46.72
N LEU A 244 21.96 -22.08 46.15
CA LEU A 244 21.71 -22.22 44.70
C LEU A 244 22.20 -21.02 43.85
N PHE A 245 22.33 -19.84 44.44
CA PHE A 245 22.81 -18.61 43.78
C PHE A 245 24.21 -18.15 44.23
N LYS A 246 24.85 -18.80 45.22
CA LYS A 246 26.21 -18.41 45.69
C LYS A 246 27.34 -19.04 44.87
N GLY A 247 27.10 -20.21 44.29
CA GLY A 247 27.99 -20.88 43.33
C GLY A 247 29.31 -21.43 43.87
N ALA A 248 29.68 -22.63 43.41
CA ALA A 248 31.03 -23.20 43.49
C ALA A 248 31.82 -23.02 42.19
N GLY A 249 31.14 -22.79 41.06
CA GLY A 249 31.72 -22.39 39.80
C GLY A 249 31.17 -21.06 39.30
N LYS A 250 31.94 -20.36 38.46
CA LYS A 250 31.53 -19.14 37.76
C LYS A 250 31.87 -19.25 36.29
N GLY A 251 30.99 -18.76 35.42
CA GLY A 251 31.19 -18.81 33.97
C GLY A 251 30.43 -17.72 33.23
N LEU A 252 30.74 -17.62 31.95
CA LEU A 252 29.98 -16.83 30.98
C LEU A 252 29.52 -17.76 29.87
N GLY A 253 28.31 -17.51 29.36
CA GLY A 253 27.77 -18.20 28.20
C GLY A 253 27.02 -17.26 27.28
N ALA A 254 26.75 -17.73 26.06
CA ALA A 254 26.05 -16.95 25.05
C ALA A 254 25.16 -17.81 24.14
N ASP A 255 24.18 -17.14 23.52
CA ASP A 255 23.52 -17.59 22.30
C ASP A 255 23.68 -16.50 21.23
N ILE A 256 23.78 -16.91 19.97
CA ILE A 256 23.66 -16.03 18.81
C ILE A 256 22.73 -16.67 17.79
N GLY A 257 21.89 -15.89 17.11
CA GLY A 257 21.02 -16.43 16.08
C GLY A 257 20.40 -15.39 15.16
N PHE A 258 19.95 -15.90 14.02
CA PHE A 258 19.32 -15.14 12.94
C PHE A 258 18.05 -15.84 12.48
N VAL A 259 17.05 -15.06 12.06
CA VAL A 259 15.80 -15.55 11.49
C VAL A 259 15.48 -14.73 10.24
N TYR A 260 15.23 -15.41 9.12
CA TYR A 260 14.79 -14.82 7.86
C TYR A 260 13.32 -15.19 7.58
N GLU A 261 12.49 -14.21 7.27
CA GLU A 261 11.06 -14.41 6.98
C GLU A 261 10.71 -13.91 5.58
N PHE A 262 10.15 -14.81 4.76
CA PHE A 262 9.56 -14.52 3.46
C PHE A 262 8.04 -14.33 3.61
N ARG A 263 7.57 -13.12 3.29
CA ARG A 263 6.24 -12.56 3.59
C ARG A 263 5.56 -12.04 2.31
N PRO A 264 5.35 -12.87 1.27
CA PRO A 264 4.84 -12.40 -0.03
C PRO A 264 3.44 -11.76 0.06
N ASN A 265 2.63 -12.15 1.04
CA ASN A 265 1.27 -11.66 1.25
C ASN A 265 1.15 -10.53 2.31
N VAL A 266 2.26 -9.86 2.69
CA VAL A 266 2.27 -8.87 3.80
C VAL A 266 1.20 -7.77 3.68
N GLY A 267 0.84 -7.38 2.45
CA GLY A 267 -0.21 -6.38 2.18
C GLY A 267 -1.58 -6.72 2.75
N LYS A 268 -1.93 -8.02 2.87
CA LYS A 268 -3.20 -8.50 3.46
C LYS A 268 -3.32 -8.25 4.97
N TYR A 269 -2.25 -7.78 5.60
CA TYR A 269 -2.16 -7.46 7.02
C TYR A 269 -1.90 -5.97 7.27
N LYS A 270 -2.04 -5.12 6.25
CA LYS A 270 -2.02 -3.66 6.40
C LYS A 270 -3.42 -3.14 6.77
N TYR A 271 -3.46 -2.07 7.53
CA TYR A 271 -4.64 -1.26 7.82
C TYR A 271 -4.21 0.20 8.01
N ASP A 272 -5.18 1.11 7.92
CA ASP A 272 -4.99 2.52 8.19
C ASP A 272 -5.70 2.85 9.52
N MET A 273 -5.10 3.73 10.33
CA MET A 273 -5.63 4.11 11.65
C MET A 273 -4.95 5.36 12.22
N ASP A 274 -5.69 6.18 12.95
CA ASP A 274 -5.17 7.38 13.63
C ASP A 274 -4.36 8.33 12.71
N GLY A 275 -4.85 8.57 11.49
CA GLY A 275 -4.15 9.38 10.48
C GLY A 275 -2.87 8.73 9.91
N GLN A 276 -2.59 7.46 10.21
CA GLN A 276 -1.42 6.72 9.71
C GLN A 276 -1.83 5.60 8.78
N THR A 277 -1.28 5.59 7.56
CA THR A 277 -1.58 4.59 6.54
C THR A 277 -0.56 3.44 6.47
N GLY A 278 -1.00 2.30 5.97
CA GLY A 278 -0.17 1.13 5.68
C GLY A 278 0.40 0.39 6.90
N LEU A 279 -0.20 0.56 8.09
CA LEU A 279 0.23 -0.06 9.33
C LEU A 279 0.05 -1.59 9.29
N THR A 280 1.12 -2.36 9.48
CA THR A 280 1.02 -3.83 9.65
C THR A 280 0.39 -4.19 11.00
N ASP A 281 -0.56 -5.14 11.01
CA ASP A 281 -1.11 -5.76 12.23
C ASP A 281 0.00 -6.43 13.05
N PRO A 282 0.30 -5.92 14.27
CA PRO A 282 1.36 -6.48 15.10
C PRO A 282 1.02 -7.87 15.69
N GLY A 283 -0.26 -8.29 15.64
CA GLY A 283 -0.73 -9.60 16.06
C GLY A 283 -0.74 -10.66 14.94
N ALA A 284 -0.52 -10.29 13.68
CA ALA A 284 -0.58 -11.19 12.54
C ALA A 284 0.73 -11.97 12.30
N ASN A 285 0.61 -13.24 11.92
CA ASN A 285 1.74 -14.05 11.45
C ASN A 285 1.87 -13.87 9.93
N THR A 286 2.77 -12.97 9.52
CA THR A 286 2.85 -12.45 8.15
C THR A 286 3.72 -13.28 7.18
N TYR A 287 4.53 -14.21 7.68
CA TYR A 287 5.37 -15.08 6.84
C TYR A 287 4.59 -16.22 6.19
N LEU A 288 5.09 -16.63 5.03
CA LEU A 288 4.79 -17.91 4.38
C LEU A 288 5.86 -18.95 4.76
N LEU A 289 7.13 -18.54 4.69
CA LEU A 289 8.30 -19.34 5.11
C LEU A 289 9.17 -18.54 6.06
N ARG A 290 9.62 -19.19 7.14
CA ARG A 290 10.57 -18.69 8.11
C ARG A 290 11.75 -19.66 8.20
N PHE A 291 12.96 -19.16 7.98
CA PHE A 291 14.22 -19.89 8.12
C PHE A 291 14.95 -19.36 9.36
N SER A 292 15.59 -20.22 10.12
CA SER A 292 16.29 -19.85 11.36
C SER A 292 17.59 -20.63 11.53
N ALA A 293 18.62 -19.93 12.02
CA ALA A 293 19.90 -20.53 12.38
C ALA A 293 20.41 -19.89 13.68
N ALA A 294 20.82 -20.71 14.65
CA ALA A 294 21.40 -20.24 15.91
C ALA A 294 22.50 -21.17 16.39
N VAL A 295 23.46 -20.61 17.12
CA VAL A 295 24.35 -21.37 17.99
C VAL A 295 23.96 -21.02 19.43
N THR A 296 23.63 -22.07 20.19
CA THR A 296 23.05 -21.96 21.53
C THR A 296 23.93 -22.66 22.55
N ASP A 297 23.87 -22.21 23.81
CA ASP A 297 24.66 -22.76 24.92
C ASP A 297 26.18 -22.74 24.67
N ILE A 298 26.69 -21.65 24.07
CA ILE A 298 28.13 -21.38 23.99
C ILE A 298 28.63 -21.08 25.40
N GLY A 299 29.75 -21.68 25.85
CA GLY A 299 30.44 -21.26 27.06
C GLY A 299 31.00 -22.37 27.94
N SER A 300 31.46 -21.98 29.13
CA SER A 300 31.96 -22.92 30.16
C SER A 300 31.88 -22.31 31.56
N ILE A 301 31.84 -23.17 32.58
CA ILE A 301 31.88 -22.80 34.00
C ILE A 301 33.21 -23.25 34.58
N LYS A 302 33.97 -22.32 35.18
CA LYS A 302 35.19 -22.63 35.92
C LYS A 302 34.84 -22.88 37.39
N TYR A 303 35.13 -24.07 37.88
CA TYR A 303 35.00 -24.45 39.28
C TYR A 303 36.33 -24.24 40.03
N THR A 304 36.24 -23.73 41.26
CA THR A 304 37.41 -23.47 42.13
C THR A 304 37.20 -23.87 43.59
N LYS A 305 36.04 -24.45 43.95
CA LYS A 305 35.73 -24.94 45.29
C LYS A 305 35.58 -26.45 45.27
N ASN A 306 36.16 -27.12 46.27
CA ASN A 306 36.09 -28.57 46.49
C ASN A 306 36.44 -29.39 45.22
N VAL A 307 37.33 -28.84 44.37
CA VAL A 307 37.72 -29.49 43.11
C VAL A 307 38.70 -30.62 43.42
N ARG A 308 38.46 -31.81 42.87
CA ARG A 308 39.34 -32.97 42.99
C ARG A 308 39.37 -33.75 41.69
N THR A 309 40.57 -34.14 41.25
CA THR A 309 40.81 -35.02 40.11
C THR A 309 41.63 -36.22 40.57
N ILE A 310 41.02 -37.42 40.51
CA ILE A 310 41.69 -38.69 40.77
C ILE A 310 41.88 -39.39 39.42
N SER A 311 43.13 -39.53 38.99
CA SER A 311 43.51 -40.25 37.77
C SER A 311 44.05 -41.63 38.15
N VAL A 312 43.44 -42.69 37.61
CA VAL A 312 43.80 -44.10 37.85
C VAL A 312 44.27 -44.72 36.55
N SER A 313 45.57 -44.98 36.45
CA SER A 313 46.21 -45.52 35.24
C SER A 313 46.98 -46.82 35.49
N ASN A 314 47.01 -47.66 34.45
CA ASN A 314 47.79 -48.88 34.38
C ASN A 314 48.19 -49.13 32.92
N SER A 315 49.43 -49.62 32.71
CA SER A 315 50.00 -49.91 31.41
C SER A 315 50.88 -51.15 31.51
N GLY A 316 50.53 -52.21 30.79
CA GLY A 316 51.36 -53.40 30.58
C GLY A 316 51.40 -54.45 31.70
N THR A 317 51.03 -54.13 32.94
CA THR A 317 50.95 -55.12 34.05
C THR A 317 49.49 -55.31 34.45
N ALA A 318 48.88 -56.42 34.03
CA ALA A 318 47.45 -56.65 34.28
C ALA A 318 47.13 -56.75 35.79
N ALA A 319 46.40 -55.76 36.31
CA ALA A 319 45.92 -55.76 37.67
C ALA A 319 44.71 -56.71 37.79
N VAL A 320 44.61 -57.42 38.91
CA VAL A 320 43.46 -58.28 39.22
C VAL A 320 42.77 -57.72 40.45
N LEU A 321 41.48 -57.44 40.30
CA LEU A 321 40.59 -56.98 41.37
C LEU A 321 39.45 -57.98 41.54
N LYS A 322 38.77 -57.95 42.69
CA LYS A 322 37.56 -58.74 42.95
C LYS A 322 36.35 -57.82 43.11
N GLY A 323 35.20 -58.17 42.53
CA GLY A 323 34.02 -57.30 42.46
C GLY A 323 33.41 -56.95 43.82
N ASP A 324 33.22 -57.92 44.71
CA ASP A 324 32.75 -57.69 46.08
C ASP A 324 33.65 -56.70 46.84
N GLU A 325 34.97 -56.84 46.70
CA GLU A 325 35.98 -55.99 47.36
C GLU A 325 36.02 -54.58 46.74
N ILE A 326 35.91 -54.46 45.40
CA ILE A 326 35.69 -53.16 44.74
C ILE A 326 34.47 -52.47 45.35
N ASN A 327 33.34 -53.18 45.45
CA ASN A 327 32.07 -52.65 45.94
C ASN A 327 32.20 -52.10 47.38
N ASP A 328 32.88 -52.80 48.28
CA ASP A 328 33.10 -52.30 49.64
C ASP A 328 33.98 -51.04 49.67
N HIS A 329 35.00 -50.95 48.82
CA HIS A 329 35.86 -49.77 48.72
C HIS A 329 35.25 -48.57 47.95
N THR A 330 34.25 -48.76 47.08
CA THR A 330 33.63 -47.67 46.29
C THR A 330 33.00 -46.54 47.13
N GLN A 331 32.71 -46.79 48.41
CA GLN A 331 31.94 -45.89 49.28
C GLN A 331 32.72 -44.64 49.73
N ASN A 332 34.04 -44.62 49.56
CA ASN A 332 34.89 -43.47 49.85
C ASN A 332 36.01 -43.39 48.79
N ALA A 333 36.17 -42.22 48.16
CA ALA A 333 37.19 -41.98 47.14
C ALA A 333 38.62 -42.26 47.62
N ASP A 334 38.92 -41.99 48.90
CA ASP A 334 40.22 -42.30 49.50
C ASP A 334 40.41 -43.82 49.73
N SER A 335 39.33 -44.53 50.05
CA SER A 335 39.35 -46.00 50.20
C SER A 335 39.56 -46.68 48.85
N LEU A 336 38.85 -46.24 47.81
CA LEU A 336 38.99 -46.74 46.45
C LEU A 336 40.37 -46.42 45.85
N LYS A 337 40.91 -45.22 46.11
CA LYS A 337 42.29 -44.83 45.77
C LYS A 337 43.31 -45.79 46.39
N ASN A 338 43.20 -46.04 47.70
CA ASN A 338 44.14 -46.91 48.42
C ASN A 338 44.05 -48.36 47.93
N TYR A 339 42.84 -48.88 47.71
CA TYR A 339 42.62 -50.23 47.17
C TYR A 339 43.19 -50.38 45.74
N ALA A 340 43.03 -49.38 44.88
CA ALA A 340 43.64 -49.37 43.55
C ALA A 340 45.17 -49.33 43.61
N GLN A 341 45.77 -48.51 44.48
CA GLN A 341 47.22 -48.47 44.68
C GLN A 341 47.79 -49.81 45.19
N GLN A 342 47.08 -50.50 46.09
CA GLN A 342 47.46 -51.84 46.57
C GLN A 342 47.48 -52.89 45.46
N HIS A 343 46.60 -52.75 44.46
CA HIS A 343 46.50 -53.67 43.31
C HIS A 343 47.29 -53.20 42.08
N GLY A 344 48.31 -52.35 42.28
CA GLY A 344 49.29 -52.00 41.25
C GLY A 344 48.90 -50.87 40.30
N PHE A 345 47.76 -50.19 40.51
CA PHE A 345 47.41 -49.02 39.73
C PHE A 345 48.24 -47.79 40.14
N THR A 346 48.71 -47.03 39.15
CA THR A 346 49.23 -45.68 39.40
C THR A 346 48.05 -44.75 39.64
N VAL A 347 48.00 -44.13 40.82
CA VAL A 347 46.93 -43.19 41.17
C VAL A 347 47.49 -41.82 41.52
N ALA A 348 47.15 -40.81 40.70
CA ALA A 348 47.42 -39.40 40.94
C ALA A 348 46.14 -38.70 41.44
N ASP A 349 46.30 -37.71 42.32
CA ASP A 349 45.20 -37.09 43.06
C ASP A 349 45.49 -35.60 43.28
N ASP A 350 44.82 -34.74 42.50
CA ASP A 350 45.01 -33.29 42.49
C ASP A 350 43.74 -32.58 42.99
N SER A 351 43.88 -31.84 44.09
CA SER A 351 42.83 -31.02 44.72
C SER A 351 43.00 -29.51 44.50
N THR A 352 43.93 -29.11 43.63
CA THR A 352 44.37 -27.71 43.44
C THR A 352 44.00 -27.13 42.07
N THR A 353 43.96 -27.93 41.00
CA THR A 353 43.70 -27.42 39.64
C THR A 353 42.22 -27.10 39.40
N ALA A 354 41.93 -25.79 39.24
CA ALA A 354 40.61 -25.30 38.88
C ALA A 354 40.13 -25.79 37.50
N THR A 355 39.10 -26.62 37.48
CA THR A 355 38.56 -27.27 36.27
C THR A 355 37.54 -26.39 35.53
N LYS A 356 37.52 -26.45 34.20
CA LYS A 356 36.43 -25.93 33.36
C LYS A 356 35.48 -27.06 32.96
N VAL A 357 34.18 -26.80 33.09
CA VAL A 357 33.11 -27.69 32.60
C VAL A 357 32.38 -26.97 31.48
N HIS A 358 32.34 -27.59 30.29
CA HIS A 358 31.76 -26.99 29.09
C HIS A 358 30.23 -27.08 29.08
N LEU A 359 29.58 -26.05 28.53
CA LEU A 359 28.15 -26.08 28.23
C LEU A 359 27.89 -26.97 27.00
N PRO A 360 26.67 -27.56 26.87
CA PRO A 360 26.29 -28.36 25.73
C PRO A 360 25.99 -27.50 24.49
N THR A 361 27.04 -26.95 23.87
CA THR A 361 26.91 -26.03 22.73
C THR A 361 26.33 -26.74 21.50
N ALA A 362 25.21 -26.22 20.99
CA ALA A 362 24.50 -26.80 19.84
C ALA A 362 24.18 -25.78 18.75
N LEU A 363 24.38 -26.24 17.52
CA LEU A 363 23.81 -25.66 16.31
C LEU A 363 22.32 -26.01 16.24
N VAL A 364 21.50 -25.02 15.91
CA VAL A 364 20.05 -25.13 15.77
C VAL A 364 19.68 -24.56 14.40
N LEU A 365 19.07 -25.38 13.55
CA LEU A 365 18.58 -24.96 12.24
C LEU A 365 17.07 -25.23 12.17
N GLY A 366 16.32 -24.29 11.61
CA GLY A 366 14.87 -24.42 11.50
C GLY A 366 14.32 -23.89 10.17
N VAL A 367 13.33 -24.59 9.63
CA VAL A 367 12.47 -24.12 8.56
C VAL A 367 11.03 -24.23 9.06
N ASP A 368 10.19 -23.25 8.76
CA ASP A 368 8.82 -23.21 9.28
C ASP A 368 7.86 -22.58 8.27
N TYR A 369 6.85 -23.36 7.89
CA TYR A 369 5.92 -23.07 6.81
C TYR A 369 4.52 -22.77 7.37
N HIS A 370 3.98 -21.60 7.06
CA HIS A 370 2.61 -21.19 7.40
C HIS A 370 1.68 -21.63 6.27
N ALA A 371 1.08 -22.81 6.41
CA ALA A 371 0.34 -23.47 5.33
C ALA A 371 -1.03 -22.84 5.08
N VAL A 372 -1.83 -22.67 6.14
CA VAL A 372 -3.16 -22.03 6.13
C VAL A 372 -3.39 -21.33 7.47
N LYS A 373 -4.47 -20.55 7.60
CA LYS A 373 -4.79 -19.73 8.79
C LYS A 373 -4.67 -20.52 10.10
N GLY A 374 -3.57 -20.32 10.82
CA GLY A 374 -3.28 -20.95 12.11
C GLY A 374 -2.59 -22.32 12.04
N LEU A 375 -2.41 -22.92 10.86
CA LEU A 375 -1.69 -24.19 10.69
C LEU A 375 -0.26 -23.93 10.19
N PHE A 376 0.72 -24.47 10.91
CA PHE A 376 2.14 -24.34 10.60
C PHE A 376 2.81 -25.72 10.59
N VAL A 377 3.88 -25.86 9.81
CA VAL A 377 4.74 -27.05 9.79
C VAL A 377 6.19 -26.62 9.94
N ASN A 378 6.78 -26.91 11.10
CA ASN A 378 8.19 -26.65 11.37
C ASN A 378 9.02 -27.93 11.18
N LEU A 379 10.19 -27.81 10.55
CA LEU A 379 11.28 -28.77 10.62
C LEU A 379 12.43 -28.12 11.41
N THR A 380 12.87 -28.74 12.50
CA THR A 380 14.00 -28.27 13.31
C THR A 380 15.07 -29.36 13.40
N PHE A 381 16.29 -29.04 13.01
CA PHE A 381 17.49 -29.82 13.30
C PHE A 381 18.23 -29.21 14.49
N MET A 382 18.71 -30.07 15.38
CA MET A 382 19.59 -29.68 16.49
C MET A 382 20.78 -30.63 16.49
N GLY A 383 22.00 -30.09 16.52
CA GLY A 383 23.24 -30.84 16.46
C GLY A 383 24.26 -30.31 17.44
N ASN A 384 24.91 -31.19 18.18
CA ASN A 384 26.00 -30.82 19.08
C ASN A 384 27.25 -30.40 18.31
N ILE A 385 27.85 -29.28 18.70
CA ILE A 385 29.12 -28.79 18.16
C ILE A 385 30.20 -28.59 19.24
N ALA A 386 29.89 -28.86 20.51
CA ALA A 386 30.90 -28.96 21.56
C ALA A 386 31.74 -30.25 21.38
N PRO A 387 33.06 -30.24 21.66
CA PRO A 387 33.86 -31.46 21.75
C PRO A 387 33.32 -32.41 22.84
N ARG A 388 33.59 -33.72 22.73
CA ARG A 388 33.06 -34.76 23.66
C ARG A 388 34.13 -35.41 24.55
N ASP A 389 35.39 -35.13 24.24
CA ASP A 389 36.61 -35.46 24.97
C ASP A 389 36.89 -34.49 26.13
N VAL A 390 36.34 -33.26 26.08
CA VAL A 390 36.40 -32.30 27.18
C VAL A 390 35.41 -32.63 28.31
N THR A 391 35.69 -32.14 29.52
CA THR A 391 34.76 -32.29 30.66
C THR A 391 33.57 -31.36 30.48
N GLY A 392 32.36 -31.91 30.42
CA GLY A 392 31.14 -31.18 30.10
C GLY A 392 30.04 -32.10 29.57
N ASN A 393 28.90 -31.51 29.26
CA ASN A 393 27.78 -32.22 28.63
C ASN A 393 27.70 -31.88 27.15
N SER A 394 27.11 -32.78 26.36
CA SER A 394 26.94 -32.63 24.92
C SER A 394 25.52 -33.03 24.51
N ILE A 395 24.95 -32.38 23.51
CA ILE A 395 23.62 -32.78 23.00
C ILE A 395 23.74 -34.02 22.10
N TYR A 396 22.67 -34.81 22.04
CA TYR A 396 22.51 -35.82 20.98
C TYR A 396 21.71 -35.20 19.84
N SER A 397 22.19 -35.35 18.62
CA SER A 397 21.54 -34.74 17.46
C SER A 397 20.12 -35.27 17.29
N GLN A 398 19.22 -34.41 16.81
CA GLN A 398 17.84 -34.76 16.51
C GLN A 398 17.29 -33.95 15.35
N LEU A 399 16.37 -34.55 14.61
CA LEU A 399 15.60 -33.91 13.55
C LEU A 399 14.11 -34.03 13.91
N THR A 400 13.41 -32.90 14.02
CA THR A 400 12.04 -32.83 14.53
C THR A 400 11.12 -32.15 13.54
N LEU A 401 10.10 -32.87 13.06
CA LEU A 401 9.00 -32.32 12.27
C LEU A 401 7.83 -32.03 13.20
N THR A 402 7.38 -30.78 13.28
CA THR A 402 6.29 -30.34 14.17
C THR A 402 5.20 -29.63 13.36
N PRO A 403 4.19 -30.37 12.85
CA PRO A 403 2.90 -29.81 12.52
C PRO A 403 2.30 -29.20 13.80
N ARG A 404 1.77 -27.97 13.72
CA ARG A 404 1.10 -27.31 14.83
C ARG A 404 -0.06 -26.44 14.38
N TYR A 405 -1.13 -26.44 15.16
CA TYR A 405 -2.12 -25.38 15.14
C TYR A 405 -1.72 -24.32 16.19
N ASP A 406 -1.64 -23.04 15.82
CA ASP A 406 -1.10 -21.97 16.66
C ASP A 406 -1.85 -20.65 16.47
N THR A 407 -2.52 -20.19 17.53
CA THR A 407 -3.34 -18.98 17.60
C THR A 407 -2.96 -18.16 18.83
N ARG A 408 -3.48 -16.93 18.99
CA ARG A 408 -3.20 -16.11 20.17
C ARG A 408 -3.51 -16.83 21.49
N ILE A 409 -4.65 -17.53 21.57
CA ILE A 409 -5.13 -18.17 22.81
C ILE A 409 -4.76 -19.64 22.89
N PHE A 410 -4.84 -20.40 21.80
CA PHE A 410 -4.61 -21.85 21.80
C PHE A 410 -3.47 -22.26 20.87
N SER A 411 -2.67 -23.23 21.28
CA SER A 411 -1.74 -23.94 20.40
C SER A 411 -1.72 -25.43 20.71
N ALA A 412 -1.64 -26.26 19.67
CA ALA A 412 -1.38 -27.70 19.75
C ALA A 412 -0.31 -28.07 18.72
N GLY A 413 0.84 -28.55 19.18
CA GLY A 413 1.97 -28.99 18.34
C GLY A 413 2.26 -30.48 18.51
N LEU A 414 2.51 -31.18 17.41
CA LEU A 414 2.77 -32.62 17.36
C LEU A 414 4.23 -32.87 16.95
N PRO A 415 5.23 -32.76 17.86
CA PRO A 415 6.62 -33.02 17.52
C PRO A 415 6.87 -34.49 17.20
N ILE A 416 7.31 -34.76 15.97
CA ILE A 416 7.76 -36.06 15.46
C ILE A 416 9.28 -36.00 15.36
N THR A 417 9.99 -36.63 16.30
CA THR A 417 11.44 -36.49 16.47
C THR A 417 12.17 -37.77 16.07
N TYR A 418 13.07 -37.72 15.10
CA TYR A 418 14.09 -38.76 14.93
C TYR A 418 15.29 -38.42 15.81
N SER A 419 15.58 -39.30 16.79
CA SER A 419 16.68 -39.12 17.73
C SER A 419 17.90 -39.95 17.31
N PHE A 420 19.06 -39.30 17.14
CA PHE A 420 20.30 -39.98 16.78
C PHE A 420 20.92 -40.73 17.98
N LEU A 421 20.40 -40.54 19.19
CA LEU A 421 20.76 -41.32 20.38
C LEU A 421 20.19 -42.75 20.30
N SER A 422 18.86 -42.86 20.26
CA SER A 422 18.14 -44.14 20.24
C SER A 422 18.00 -44.75 18.86
N LYS A 423 18.33 -44.00 17.79
CA LYS A 423 18.08 -44.34 16.38
C LYS A 423 16.59 -44.64 16.12
N SER A 424 15.70 -43.96 16.86
CA SER A 424 14.26 -44.20 16.83
C SER A 424 13.49 -42.91 16.54
N VAL A 425 12.28 -43.07 16.00
CA VAL A 425 11.26 -42.00 15.97
C VAL A 425 10.57 -41.93 17.34
N LYS A 426 10.23 -40.72 17.75
CA LYS A 426 9.44 -40.36 18.93
C LYS A 426 8.31 -39.45 18.50
N VAL A 427 7.16 -39.52 19.16
CA VAL A 427 6.02 -38.64 18.88
C VAL A 427 5.49 -38.08 20.18
N GLY A 428 5.42 -36.75 20.25
CA GLY A 428 4.92 -36.00 21.38
C GLY A 428 3.66 -35.18 21.07
N LEU A 429 3.20 -34.45 22.08
CA LEU A 429 2.12 -33.47 21.99
C LEU A 429 2.41 -32.33 22.96
N GLY A 430 2.44 -31.09 22.46
CA GLY A 430 2.48 -29.87 23.27
C GLY A 430 1.18 -29.09 23.14
N LEU A 431 0.53 -28.77 24.25
CA LEU A 431 -0.69 -27.97 24.34
C LEU A 431 -0.44 -26.66 25.10
N ARG A 432 -0.97 -25.54 24.59
CA ARG A 432 -0.99 -24.23 25.27
C ARG A 432 -2.41 -23.67 25.30
N VAL A 433 -2.83 -23.18 26.47
CA VAL A 433 -4.06 -22.42 26.68
C VAL A 433 -3.71 -21.10 27.36
N SER A 434 -3.91 -20.00 26.64
CA SER A 434 -3.45 -18.65 26.97
C SER A 434 -1.94 -18.63 27.28
N GLY A 435 -1.57 -18.52 28.57
CA GLY A 435 -0.21 -18.56 29.08
C GLY A 435 0.16 -19.83 29.86
N PHE A 436 -0.77 -20.77 30.06
CA PHE A 436 -0.45 -22.11 30.58
C PHE A 436 -0.10 -23.05 29.44
N PHE A 437 0.87 -23.93 29.64
CA PHE A 437 1.18 -25.02 28.70
C PHE A 437 1.55 -26.31 29.41
N ILE A 438 1.36 -27.42 28.70
CA ILE A 438 1.62 -28.79 29.14
C ILE A 438 1.97 -29.66 27.93
N GLY A 439 2.79 -30.70 28.08
CA GLY A 439 3.07 -31.61 26.98
C GLY A 439 4.21 -32.60 27.21
N SER A 440 4.63 -33.22 26.12
CA SER A 440 5.73 -34.16 26.00
C SER A 440 6.23 -34.11 24.56
N ASP A 441 7.53 -34.35 24.32
CA ASP A 441 8.11 -34.52 22.99
C ASP A 441 8.32 -36.03 22.64
N ASP A 442 8.13 -36.91 23.63
CA ASP A 442 8.07 -38.38 23.50
C ASP A 442 6.88 -38.94 24.31
N LEU A 443 5.66 -38.53 23.93
CA LEU A 443 4.42 -38.92 24.60
C LEU A 443 4.18 -40.41 24.47
N LEU A 444 4.56 -41.01 23.33
CA LEU A 444 4.54 -42.46 23.13
C LEU A 444 5.37 -43.20 24.18
N GLY A 445 6.49 -42.63 24.65
CA GLY A 445 7.28 -43.18 25.75
C GLY A 445 6.71 -42.99 27.14
N VAL A 446 5.77 -42.06 27.32
CA VAL A 446 5.00 -41.94 28.57
C VAL A 446 3.88 -42.98 28.58
N ILE A 447 3.15 -43.14 27.48
CA ILE A 447 1.95 -44.02 27.42
C ILE A 447 2.22 -45.48 27.02
N SER A 448 3.44 -45.81 26.57
CA SER A 448 3.85 -47.19 26.24
C SER A 448 5.15 -47.59 26.95
N ASN A 449 5.33 -48.88 27.22
CA ASN A 449 6.55 -49.44 27.84
C ASN A 449 7.67 -49.74 26.80
N SER A 450 7.61 -49.09 25.63
CA SER A 450 8.33 -49.51 24.41
C SER A 450 9.23 -48.43 23.80
N ALA A 451 9.29 -47.23 24.38
CA ALA A 451 10.16 -46.15 23.89
C ALA A 451 11.52 -46.12 24.59
N TYR A 452 12.49 -45.47 23.94
CA TYR A 452 13.85 -45.24 24.43
C TYR A 452 14.02 -43.91 25.18
N GLY A 453 12.99 -43.06 25.15
CA GLY A 453 12.89 -41.83 25.92
C GLY A 453 11.54 -41.74 26.61
N ALA A 454 11.46 -40.83 27.57
CA ALA A 454 10.21 -40.27 28.08
C ALA A 454 10.51 -38.87 28.61
N ASN A 455 9.70 -37.88 28.24
CA ASN A 455 9.73 -36.57 28.88
C ASN A 455 8.32 -36.02 29.11
N PHE A 456 8.20 -35.05 30.01
CA PHE A 456 6.97 -34.34 30.34
C PHE A 456 7.31 -32.89 30.70
N TYR A 457 6.49 -31.93 30.27
CA TYR A 457 6.68 -30.52 30.58
C TYR A 457 5.38 -29.79 30.85
N PHE A 458 5.48 -28.71 31.62
CA PHE A 458 4.39 -27.80 31.94
C PHE A 458 4.91 -26.43 32.35
N GLY A 459 4.11 -25.37 32.25
CA GLY A 459 4.55 -24.04 32.65
C GLY A 459 3.48 -22.97 32.56
N ALA A 460 3.77 -21.82 33.15
CA ALA A 460 2.90 -20.65 33.20
C ALA A 460 3.69 -19.35 32.93
N TYR A 461 3.16 -18.54 32.03
CA TYR A 461 3.58 -17.16 31.78
C TYR A 461 2.36 -16.26 31.60
N VAL A 462 2.55 -14.94 31.71
CA VAL A 462 1.47 -13.93 31.58
C VAL A 462 1.65 -13.17 30.25
N PRO A 463 0.86 -13.48 29.20
CA PRO A 463 1.02 -12.90 27.87
C PRO A 463 0.26 -11.59 27.66
N PHE A 464 0.98 -10.46 27.54
CA PHE A 464 0.41 -9.19 27.08
C PHE A 464 0.56 -9.05 25.56
N ALA A 465 -0.30 -9.77 24.84
CA ALA A 465 -0.35 -9.78 23.37
C ALA A 465 -0.49 -8.37 22.75
N LYS A 466 0.25 -8.10 21.66
CA LYS A 466 -0.03 -6.97 20.76
C LYS A 466 -1.38 -7.20 20.05
N ARG A 467 -2.06 -6.12 19.69
CA ARG A 467 -3.37 -6.10 18.99
C ARG A 467 -3.39 -4.88 18.05
N LYS A 468 -4.18 -4.93 16.97
CA LYS A 468 -4.71 -3.68 16.35
C LYS A 468 -5.43 -2.87 17.45
N PRO A 469 -5.36 -1.53 17.47
CA PRO A 469 -6.27 -0.72 18.28
C PRO A 469 -7.72 -1.09 17.96
N LYS A 470 -8.64 -0.81 18.90
CA LYS A 470 -10.06 -0.85 18.59
C LYS A 470 -10.50 0.47 17.97
N ASP A 471 -11.54 0.35 17.18
CA ASP A 471 -12.29 1.32 16.37
C ASP A 471 -13.69 0.66 16.33
N SER A 472 -14.76 1.40 16.69
CA SER A 472 -16.07 0.83 17.09
C SER A 472 -17.18 1.14 16.09
N ASP A 473 -17.11 2.34 15.56
CA ASP A 473 -17.97 3.10 14.68
C ASP A 473 -17.52 2.87 13.23
N GLY A 474 -16.21 2.71 13.00
CA GLY A 474 -15.61 2.39 11.71
C GLY A 474 -15.14 3.62 10.95
N ASP A 475 -14.58 4.62 11.65
CA ASP A 475 -14.11 5.90 11.09
C ASP A 475 -12.57 5.97 10.91
N LEU A 476 -11.87 4.89 11.30
CA LEU A 476 -10.40 4.75 11.31
C LEU A 476 -9.66 5.54 12.42
N VAL A 477 -10.35 6.19 13.34
CA VAL A 477 -9.80 6.71 14.60
C VAL A 477 -9.94 5.62 15.68
N SER A 478 -8.90 5.40 16.48
CA SER A 478 -9.02 4.41 17.56
C SER A 478 -9.76 4.96 18.78
N ASN A 479 -10.57 4.13 19.46
CA ASN A 479 -11.34 4.46 20.68
C ASN A 479 -10.54 5.05 21.87
N LYS A 480 -9.21 5.21 21.72
CA LYS A 480 -8.34 5.87 22.69
C LYS A 480 -8.08 7.35 22.35
N LYS A 481 -8.22 7.74 21.09
CA LYS A 481 -8.01 9.09 20.56
C LYS A 481 -9.30 9.75 20.10
N ASP A 482 -10.22 8.93 19.61
CA ASP A 482 -11.61 9.27 19.32
C ASP A 482 -12.25 10.01 20.53
N LYS A 483 -12.91 11.13 20.22
CA LYS A 483 -13.60 12.03 21.14
C LYS A 483 -15.13 11.88 21.12
N CYS A 484 -15.71 11.23 20.12
CA CYS A 484 -17.15 11.10 19.90
C CYS A 484 -17.56 9.62 19.71
N PRO A 485 -17.31 8.73 20.70
CA PRO A 485 -17.32 7.28 20.45
C PRO A 485 -18.73 6.76 20.15
N GLY A 486 -18.90 6.15 18.97
CA GLY A 486 -20.18 5.68 18.44
C GLY A 486 -20.73 6.50 17.26
N GLU A 487 -20.18 7.69 17.01
CA GLU A 487 -20.42 8.47 15.80
C GLU A 487 -19.24 8.35 14.84
N LYS A 488 -19.44 8.62 13.55
CA LYS A 488 -18.37 8.55 12.55
C LYS A 488 -17.79 9.92 12.29
N GLY A 489 -16.53 10.11 12.63
CA GLY A 489 -15.81 11.33 12.38
C GLY A 489 -14.75 11.25 11.30
N VAL A 490 -13.83 12.21 11.38
CA VAL A 490 -12.56 12.21 10.65
C VAL A 490 -11.39 12.43 11.59
N TRP A 491 -10.19 12.08 11.15
CA TRP A 491 -8.98 12.14 11.99
C TRP A 491 -8.68 13.55 12.52
N ASP A 492 -8.93 14.60 11.74
CA ASP A 492 -8.51 15.96 12.09
C ASP A 492 -9.32 16.55 13.27
N TYR A 493 -10.59 16.17 13.40
CA TYR A 493 -11.42 16.45 14.59
C TYR A 493 -11.26 15.42 15.72
N MET A 494 -10.41 14.41 15.51
CA MET A 494 -10.17 13.27 16.40
C MET A 494 -11.42 12.40 16.61
N GLY A 495 -12.03 11.97 15.50
CA GLY A 495 -13.14 11.00 15.50
C GLY A 495 -14.53 11.58 15.77
N CYS A 496 -14.62 12.89 15.98
CA CYS A 496 -15.90 13.59 15.87
C CYS A 496 -16.23 13.87 14.40
N PRO A 497 -17.53 13.93 14.03
CA PRO A 497 -17.97 14.51 12.78
C PRO A 497 -17.29 15.87 12.52
N ASP A 498 -16.94 16.12 11.26
CA ASP A 498 -16.67 17.48 10.81
C ASP A 498 -17.95 18.31 11.01
N PRO A 499 -17.90 19.49 11.65
CA PRO A 499 -19.09 20.30 11.85
C PRO A 499 -19.79 20.64 10.53
N ASP A 500 -21.07 20.93 10.64
CA ASP A 500 -21.93 21.48 9.59
C ASP A 500 -22.73 22.57 10.31
N ARG A 501 -22.23 23.82 10.25
CA ARG A 501 -22.63 24.88 11.19
C ARG A 501 -24.00 25.48 10.92
N ASP A 502 -24.43 25.50 9.66
CA ASP A 502 -25.68 26.10 9.19
C ASP A 502 -26.71 25.06 8.70
N HIS A 503 -26.31 23.79 8.59
CA HIS A 503 -27.14 22.60 8.36
C HIS A 503 -27.62 22.44 6.90
N ASP A 504 -26.83 22.89 5.93
CA ASP A 504 -27.03 22.66 4.49
C ASP A 504 -26.73 21.20 4.04
N GLY A 505 -25.91 20.49 4.82
CA GLY A 505 -25.46 19.14 4.52
C GLY A 505 -24.13 19.04 3.76
N ILE A 506 -23.32 20.10 3.75
CA ILE A 506 -21.90 20.12 3.42
C ILE A 506 -21.12 20.41 4.72
N PRO A 507 -20.06 19.66 5.07
CA PRO A 507 -19.27 19.95 6.25
C PRO A 507 -18.38 21.19 6.12
N ASP A 508 -18.16 21.90 7.23
CA ASP A 508 -17.38 23.13 7.40
C ASP A 508 -16.01 23.12 6.68
N SER A 509 -15.33 21.97 6.58
CA SER A 509 -14.02 21.88 5.91
C SER A 509 -14.08 21.90 4.38
N SER A 510 -15.27 21.66 3.82
CA SER A 510 -15.55 21.52 2.39
C SER A 510 -16.51 22.61 1.87
N ASP A 511 -17.04 23.40 2.79
CA ASP A 511 -17.96 24.51 2.56
C ASP A 511 -17.20 25.84 2.32
N LYS A 512 -17.71 26.69 1.41
CA LYS A 512 -17.17 28.03 1.11
C LYS A 512 -17.80 29.15 1.95
N CYS A 513 -18.98 28.92 2.50
CA CYS A 513 -19.80 29.86 3.27
C CYS A 513 -20.28 29.24 4.61
N PRO A 514 -19.39 28.74 5.51
CA PRO A 514 -19.76 27.80 6.61
C PRO A 514 -20.48 28.42 7.83
N ASP A 515 -21.24 29.49 7.61
CA ASP A 515 -22.10 30.21 8.55
C ASP A 515 -23.41 30.67 7.85
N LEU A 516 -23.70 30.19 6.62
CA LEU A 516 -24.78 30.63 5.74
C LEU A 516 -25.13 29.53 4.71
N ALA A 517 -26.04 28.63 5.11
CA ALA A 517 -26.47 27.47 4.33
C ALA A 517 -26.83 27.79 2.86
N GLY A 518 -26.36 26.95 1.94
CA GLY A 518 -26.42 27.21 0.50
C GLY A 518 -26.74 26.00 -0.35
N SER A 519 -26.05 25.89 -1.49
CA SER A 519 -26.29 24.85 -2.49
C SER A 519 -25.07 23.94 -2.70
N LYS A 520 -25.35 22.71 -3.13
CA LYS A 520 -24.32 21.73 -3.53
C LYS A 520 -23.73 22.01 -4.91
N THR A 521 -24.34 22.90 -5.69
CA THR A 521 -23.84 23.42 -6.97
C THR A 521 -22.79 24.51 -6.74
N ALA A 522 -22.99 25.40 -5.76
CA ALA A 522 -22.06 26.49 -5.43
C ALA A 522 -21.02 26.18 -4.33
N MET A 523 -21.05 24.97 -3.75
CA MET A 523 -20.20 24.49 -2.64
C MET A 523 -20.48 25.19 -1.31
N GLY A 524 -21.74 25.21 -0.89
CA GLY A 524 -22.18 25.67 0.44
C GLY A 524 -22.60 27.12 0.52
N CYS A 525 -22.31 27.91 -0.51
CA CYS A 525 -22.83 29.27 -0.64
C CYS A 525 -24.23 29.29 -1.25
N PRO A 526 -25.07 30.30 -0.92
CA PRO A 526 -26.32 30.58 -1.62
C PRO A 526 -26.12 30.72 -3.14
N ASP A 527 -27.11 30.21 -3.87
CA ASP A 527 -27.16 30.02 -5.32
C ASP A 527 -28.64 29.81 -5.64
N ALA A 528 -29.31 30.89 -6.03
CA ALA A 528 -30.77 31.01 -6.01
C ALA A 528 -31.48 30.41 -7.24
N ASP A 529 -30.77 30.22 -8.34
CA ASP A 529 -31.29 29.63 -9.59
C ASP A 529 -30.62 28.31 -10.01
N LEU A 530 -29.59 27.86 -9.27
CA LEU A 530 -28.91 26.57 -9.36
C LEU A 530 -27.99 26.39 -10.58
N ASP A 531 -27.40 27.49 -11.09
CA ASP A 531 -26.45 27.49 -12.21
C ASP A 531 -25.02 27.02 -11.84
N SER A 532 -24.68 26.97 -10.54
CA SER A 532 -23.37 26.66 -9.94
C SER A 532 -22.38 27.82 -9.75
N VAL A 533 -22.80 29.06 -10.01
CA VAL A 533 -22.19 30.27 -9.46
C VAL A 533 -22.93 30.63 -8.15
N ALA A 534 -22.23 31.20 -7.16
CA ALA A 534 -22.86 31.65 -5.92
C ALA A 534 -23.45 33.06 -6.09
N ASP A 535 -24.55 33.39 -5.40
CA ASP A 535 -25.26 34.68 -5.47
C ASP A 535 -24.34 35.91 -5.33
N ALA A 536 -23.26 35.77 -4.55
CA ALA A 536 -22.27 36.83 -4.28
C ALA A 536 -21.16 36.98 -5.36
N GLN A 537 -21.17 36.10 -6.37
CA GLN A 537 -20.21 36.02 -7.48
C GLN A 537 -20.92 36.03 -8.85
N ASP A 538 -22.22 35.76 -8.86
CA ASP A 538 -23.09 35.79 -10.03
C ASP A 538 -23.49 37.23 -10.39
N ARG A 539 -23.57 37.48 -11.70
CA ARG A 539 -24.01 38.72 -12.35
C ARG A 539 -25.52 38.76 -12.58
N CYS A 540 -26.19 37.60 -12.60
CA CYS A 540 -27.62 37.42 -12.88
C CYS A 540 -28.35 36.48 -11.88
N PRO A 541 -28.34 36.72 -10.52
CA PRO A 541 -28.71 35.74 -9.46
C PRO A 541 -30.18 35.30 -9.33
N THR A 542 -30.87 35.12 -10.45
CA THR A 542 -32.29 34.75 -10.60
C THR A 542 -32.59 34.14 -11.99
N MET A 543 -31.59 33.98 -12.86
CA MET A 543 -31.70 33.60 -14.27
C MET A 543 -30.53 32.70 -14.69
N ALA A 544 -30.57 31.44 -14.26
CA ALA A 544 -29.49 30.47 -14.41
C ALA A 544 -28.80 30.50 -15.78
N GLY A 545 -27.50 30.78 -15.77
CA GLY A 545 -26.70 31.00 -16.96
C GLY A 545 -25.56 30.00 -17.12
N SER A 546 -24.33 30.52 -17.24
CA SER A 546 -23.14 29.67 -17.19
C SER A 546 -21.99 30.33 -16.42
N VAL A 547 -21.19 29.48 -15.78
CA VAL A 547 -19.92 29.85 -15.12
C VAL A 547 -18.96 30.59 -16.06
N ALA A 548 -19.03 30.37 -17.38
CA ALA A 548 -18.21 31.09 -18.36
C ALA A 548 -18.63 32.56 -18.55
N MET A 549 -19.92 32.87 -18.40
CA MET A 549 -20.50 34.22 -18.51
C MET A 549 -20.62 34.94 -17.15
N GLY A 550 -20.17 34.30 -16.07
CA GLY A 550 -20.34 34.79 -14.71
C GLY A 550 -21.78 34.66 -14.19
N GLY A 551 -22.47 33.59 -14.58
CA GLY A 551 -23.82 33.22 -14.13
C GLY A 551 -24.97 33.80 -14.96
N CYS A 552 -24.68 34.68 -15.92
CA CYS A 552 -25.69 35.16 -16.88
C CYS A 552 -25.93 34.18 -18.05
N PRO A 553 -27.15 34.16 -18.62
CA PRO A 553 -27.45 33.39 -19.83
C PRO A 553 -26.80 34.00 -21.08
N ASP A 554 -26.62 33.15 -22.08
CA ASP A 554 -26.21 33.44 -23.47
C ASP A 554 -27.21 32.66 -24.33
N ARG A 555 -28.23 33.36 -24.86
CA ARG A 555 -29.45 32.75 -25.40
C ARG A 555 -29.29 32.21 -26.82
N ASP A 556 -28.61 32.94 -27.69
CA ASP A 556 -28.38 32.48 -29.06
C ASP A 556 -27.09 31.65 -29.18
N GLY A 557 -26.08 31.88 -28.34
CA GLY A 557 -24.80 31.18 -28.30
C GLY A 557 -23.69 31.83 -29.13
N ASP A 558 -23.65 33.16 -29.29
CA ASP A 558 -22.55 33.87 -29.96
C ASP A 558 -21.26 33.96 -29.11
N GLY A 559 -21.39 33.89 -27.78
CA GLY A 559 -20.30 34.04 -26.82
C GLY A 559 -20.33 35.33 -25.98
N ILE A 560 -21.42 36.08 -26.01
CA ILE A 560 -21.74 37.23 -25.16
C ILE A 560 -22.96 36.89 -24.30
N ALA A 561 -23.04 37.44 -23.09
CA ALA A 561 -24.21 37.24 -22.23
C ALA A 561 -25.37 38.19 -22.61
N ASP A 562 -26.62 37.77 -22.42
CA ASP A 562 -27.86 38.54 -22.69
C ASP A 562 -27.87 39.96 -22.07
N ILE A 563 -27.04 40.21 -21.05
CA ILE A 563 -26.90 41.49 -20.33
C ILE A 563 -25.85 42.44 -20.95
N ASP A 564 -24.89 41.91 -21.73
CA ASP A 564 -23.82 42.66 -22.39
C ASP A 564 -24.05 42.81 -23.91
N ASP A 565 -24.99 42.04 -24.44
CA ASP A 565 -25.38 41.94 -25.85
C ASP A 565 -26.45 42.98 -26.25
N GLN A 566 -26.37 43.48 -27.48
CA GLN A 566 -27.32 44.41 -28.09
C GLN A 566 -28.35 43.75 -29.02
N CYS A 567 -28.15 42.48 -29.40
CA CYS A 567 -29.04 41.68 -30.23
C CYS A 567 -29.31 40.25 -29.67
N PRO A 568 -29.81 40.06 -28.42
CA PRO A 568 -29.78 38.77 -27.67
C PRO A 568 -30.69 37.62 -28.15
N ASP A 569 -31.06 37.63 -29.43
CA ASP A 569 -31.83 36.60 -30.13
C ASP A 569 -31.22 36.31 -31.54
N GLN A 570 -30.07 36.91 -31.90
CA GLN A 570 -29.48 36.90 -33.24
C GLN A 570 -27.93 36.98 -33.24
N LYS A 571 -27.26 35.83 -33.31
CA LYS A 571 -25.80 35.70 -33.30
C LYS A 571 -25.05 36.74 -34.13
N GLY A 572 -24.24 37.54 -33.44
CA GLY A 572 -23.40 38.55 -34.08
C GLY A 572 -21.91 38.35 -33.87
N LEU A 573 -21.22 39.48 -33.71
CA LEU A 573 -19.79 39.54 -33.50
C LEU A 573 -19.46 40.36 -32.23
N PRO A 574 -18.44 39.96 -31.43
CA PRO A 574 -18.00 40.73 -30.26
C PRO A 574 -17.57 42.17 -30.56
N GLN A 575 -17.17 42.49 -31.80
CA GLN A 575 -16.84 43.86 -32.20
C GLN A 575 -18.09 44.76 -32.33
N PHE A 576 -19.27 44.16 -32.51
CA PHE A 576 -20.59 44.81 -32.63
C PHE A 576 -21.51 44.50 -31.43
N LYS A 577 -20.94 44.03 -30.31
CA LYS A 577 -21.66 43.63 -29.09
C LYS A 577 -22.83 42.67 -29.38
N GLY A 578 -22.58 41.64 -30.17
CA GLY A 578 -23.53 40.55 -30.42
C GLY A 578 -24.53 40.81 -31.55
N CYS A 579 -24.47 41.97 -32.22
CA CYS A 579 -25.21 42.19 -33.45
C CYS A 579 -24.47 41.67 -34.70
N PRO A 580 -25.20 41.15 -35.71
CA PRO A 580 -24.64 40.69 -36.98
C PRO A 580 -24.23 41.83 -37.92
N ASP A 581 -23.43 41.48 -38.92
CA ASP A 581 -22.96 42.29 -40.05
C ASP A 581 -23.05 41.36 -41.27
N THR A 582 -24.12 41.51 -42.06
CA THR A 582 -24.58 40.53 -43.05
C THR A 582 -23.84 40.61 -44.39
N ASP A 583 -23.35 41.80 -44.78
CA ASP A 583 -22.62 41.99 -46.04
C ASP A 583 -21.11 42.32 -45.89
N GLY A 584 -20.65 42.63 -44.68
CA GLY A 584 -19.24 42.76 -44.34
C GLY A 584 -18.64 44.14 -44.56
N ASP A 585 -19.45 45.20 -44.64
CA ASP A 585 -18.96 46.57 -44.84
C ASP A 585 -18.31 47.21 -43.58
N GLY A 586 -18.63 46.66 -42.39
CA GLY A 586 -18.13 47.11 -41.10
C GLY A 586 -19.13 47.88 -40.23
N ILE A 587 -20.39 47.99 -40.66
CA ILE A 587 -21.55 48.43 -39.86
C ILE A 587 -22.37 47.18 -39.48
N ALA A 588 -23.04 47.20 -38.32
CA ALA A 588 -23.93 46.12 -37.92
C ALA A 588 -25.34 46.33 -38.50
N ASP A 589 -26.07 45.23 -38.77
CA ASP A 589 -27.38 45.20 -39.45
C ASP A 589 -28.48 46.07 -38.79
N ASN A 590 -28.27 46.48 -37.53
CA ASN A 590 -29.17 47.33 -36.74
C ASN A 590 -28.86 48.84 -36.84
N ASP A 591 -27.63 49.22 -37.22
CA ASP A 591 -27.17 50.60 -37.45
C ASP A 591 -27.00 50.93 -38.96
N ASP A 592 -27.01 49.91 -39.83
CA ASP A 592 -26.93 50.04 -41.29
C ASP A 592 -28.30 50.34 -41.94
N ALA A 593 -28.30 51.18 -42.98
CA ALA A 593 -29.48 51.50 -43.78
C ALA A 593 -29.66 50.58 -45.00
N CYS A 594 -28.65 49.78 -45.38
CA CYS A 594 -28.70 48.83 -46.49
C CYS A 594 -28.10 47.42 -46.18
N PRO A 595 -28.56 46.65 -45.16
CA PRO A 595 -27.88 45.45 -44.58
C PRO A 595 -27.66 44.19 -45.45
N ASN A 596 -27.64 44.32 -46.78
CA ASN A 596 -27.50 43.25 -47.77
C ASN A 596 -26.74 43.74 -49.04
N ALA A 597 -26.17 44.95 -49.02
CA ALA A 597 -25.58 45.64 -50.16
C ALA A 597 -24.48 46.63 -49.68
N PRO A 598 -23.21 46.20 -49.59
CA PRO A 598 -22.20 46.85 -48.76
C PRO A 598 -21.80 48.24 -49.29
N GLY A 599 -21.59 49.19 -48.38
CA GLY A 599 -21.28 50.58 -48.72
C GLY A 599 -20.22 51.23 -47.84
N PRO A 600 -20.09 52.57 -47.91
CA PRO A 600 -19.23 53.32 -47.01
C PRO A 600 -20.02 53.79 -45.77
N ILE A 601 -19.34 53.84 -44.63
CA ILE A 601 -19.85 54.46 -43.37
C ILE A 601 -20.37 55.89 -43.60
N ALA A 602 -19.80 56.62 -44.57
CA ALA A 602 -20.28 57.95 -44.98
C ALA A 602 -21.75 57.97 -45.44
N ASN A 603 -22.23 56.88 -46.04
CA ASN A 603 -23.58 56.70 -46.58
C ASN A 603 -24.45 55.79 -45.68
N LYS A 604 -23.98 55.45 -44.47
CA LYS A 604 -24.60 54.44 -43.58
C LYS A 604 -24.83 53.09 -44.30
N GLY A 605 -23.78 52.59 -44.94
CA GLY A 605 -23.74 51.29 -45.61
C GLY A 605 -24.46 51.19 -46.95
N CYS A 606 -25.16 52.24 -47.39
CA CYS A 606 -25.74 52.26 -48.74
C CYS A 606 -24.71 52.62 -49.84
N PRO A 607 -24.65 51.88 -50.96
CA PRO A 607 -23.73 52.16 -52.07
C PRO A 607 -24.06 53.48 -52.80
N ASP A 608 -23.09 53.99 -53.55
CA ASP A 608 -23.20 55.12 -54.49
C ASP A 608 -22.57 54.63 -55.81
N THR A 609 -23.41 54.18 -56.74
CA THR A 609 -23.01 53.40 -57.92
C THR A 609 -22.30 54.24 -58.99
N ASP A 610 -22.64 55.52 -59.13
CA ASP A 610 -21.95 56.40 -60.08
C ASP A 610 -20.90 57.33 -59.45
N GLY A 611 -21.06 57.71 -58.18
CA GLY A 611 -20.14 58.54 -57.40
C GLY A 611 -20.47 60.04 -57.44
N ASP A 612 -21.73 60.42 -57.49
CA ASP A 612 -22.23 61.82 -57.43
C ASP A 612 -22.23 62.38 -55.98
N GLY A 613 -22.32 61.51 -54.97
CA GLY A 613 -22.38 61.87 -53.55
C GLY A 613 -23.76 61.72 -52.91
N ILE A 614 -24.73 61.12 -53.61
CA ILE A 614 -25.98 60.61 -53.06
C ILE A 614 -25.94 59.07 -53.14
N ALA A 615 -26.47 58.38 -52.14
CA ALA A 615 -26.54 56.92 -52.16
C ALA A 615 -27.69 56.40 -53.05
N ASP A 616 -27.54 55.19 -53.61
CA ASP A 616 -28.45 54.57 -54.59
C ASP A 616 -29.91 54.44 -54.11
N ASN A 617 -30.14 54.51 -52.80
CA ASN A 617 -31.45 54.46 -52.17
C ASN A 617 -32.13 55.84 -52.02
N GLU A 618 -31.38 56.94 -52.13
CA GLU A 618 -31.85 58.33 -52.07
C GLU A 618 -31.73 59.07 -53.43
N ASP A 619 -30.97 58.53 -54.38
CA ASP A 619 -30.80 59.06 -55.74
C ASP A 619 -31.96 58.68 -56.69
N LYS A 620 -32.38 59.61 -57.54
CA LYS A 620 -33.36 59.37 -58.62
C LYS A 620 -32.75 58.89 -59.94
N CYS A 621 -31.43 59.03 -60.13
CA CYS A 621 -30.69 58.59 -61.31
C CYS A 621 -29.40 57.80 -60.98
N PRO A 622 -29.43 56.65 -60.24
CA PRO A 622 -28.26 55.93 -59.65
C PRO A 622 -27.19 55.35 -60.61
N THR A 623 -27.09 55.85 -61.84
CA THR A 623 -26.14 55.42 -62.87
C THR A 623 -25.67 56.59 -63.76
N VAL A 624 -26.12 57.83 -63.52
CA VAL A 624 -25.90 59.00 -64.40
C VAL A 624 -25.71 60.31 -63.62
N LYS A 625 -24.54 60.49 -63.00
CA LYS A 625 -24.06 61.67 -62.26
C LYS A 625 -24.83 62.97 -62.48
N GLY A 626 -25.45 63.46 -61.41
CA GLY A 626 -26.19 64.71 -61.40
C GLY A 626 -25.66 65.71 -60.41
N THR A 627 -26.57 66.23 -59.59
CA THR A 627 -26.27 67.08 -58.45
C THR A 627 -27.26 66.86 -57.30
N ILE A 628 -26.81 67.11 -56.08
CA ILE A 628 -27.65 67.15 -54.86
C ILE A 628 -28.87 68.08 -55.02
N ALA A 629 -28.74 69.17 -55.79
CA ALA A 629 -29.82 70.13 -56.04
C ALA A 629 -30.92 69.60 -56.98
N ASN A 630 -30.66 68.51 -57.71
CA ASN A 630 -31.57 67.88 -58.67
C ASN A 630 -31.75 66.37 -58.39
N HIS A 631 -31.56 65.97 -57.12
CA HIS A 631 -31.71 64.58 -56.64
C HIS A 631 -30.89 63.55 -57.45
N GLY A 632 -29.62 63.86 -57.70
CA GLY A 632 -28.64 63.00 -58.37
C GLY A 632 -28.84 62.83 -59.89
N CYS A 633 -29.87 63.47 -60.46
CA CYS A 633 -30.07 63.55 -61.91
C CYS A 633 -29.33 64.74 -62.55
N PRO A 634 -28.91 64.65 -63.84
CA PRO A 634 -28.16 65.72 -64.51
C PRO A 634 -29.04 66.89 -64.96
N GLU A 635 -28.63 68.13 -64.66
CA GLU A 635 -29.39 69.33 -65.02
C GLU A 635 -29.50 69.57 -66.54
N VAL A 636 -30.72 69.76 -67.04
CA VAL A 636 -30.97 70.16 -68.45
C VAL A 636 -30.42 71.56 -68.72
N SER A 637 -29.25 71.61 -69.37
CA SER A 637 -28.48 72.83 -69.58
C SER A 637 -29.23 73.91 -70.39
N VAL A 638 -28.83 75.18 -70.17
CA VAL A 638 -29.40 76.35 -70.86
C VAL A 638 -29.28 76.24 -72.38
N GLU A 639 -28.21 75.63 -72.90
CA GLU A 639 -28.02 75.45 -74.34
C GLU A 639 -28.95 74.39 -74.94
N VAL A 640 -29.20 73.30 -74.21
CA VAL A 640 -30.23 72.31 -74.57
C VAL A 640 -31.61 72.97 -74.63
N LYS A 641 -31.99 73.75 -73.61
CA LYS A 641 -33.27 74.48 -73.57
C LYS A 641 -33.44 75.46 -74.75
N LYS A 642 -32.39 76.21 -75.11
CA LYS A 642 -32.40 77.05 -76.33
C LYS A 642 -32.56 76.21 -77.61
N ARG A 643 -31.87 75.07 -77.71
CA ARG A 643 -31.88 74.22 -78.91
C ARG A 643 -33.24 73.56 -79.13
N LEU A 644 -33.90 73.13 -78.05
CA LEU A 644 -35.30 72.67 -78.07
C LEU A 644 -36.24 73.77 -78.58
N ALA A 645 -36.19 74.97 -77.99
CA ALA A 645 -37.03 76.10 -78.38
C ALA A 645 -36.80 76.51 -79.85
N PHE A 646 -35.54 76.59 -80.30
CA PHE A 646 -35.21 76.88 -81.70
C PHE A 646 -35.76 75.82 -82.65
N ALA A 647 -35.51 74.54 -82.38
CA ALA A 647 -36.00 73.43 -83.19
C ALA A 647 -37.54 73.40 -83.24
N ALA A 648 -38.23 73.68 -82.13
CA ALA A 648 -39.68 73.74 -82.06
C ALA A 648 -40.27 74.84 -82.99
N THR A 649 -39.62 76.01 -83.09
CA THR A 649 -40.01 77.06 -84.05
C THR A 649 -39.69 76.73 -85.52
N ALA A 650 -38.79 75.78 -85.78
CA ALA A 650 -38.38 75.36 -87.12
C ALA A 650 -39.25 74.20 -87.70
N ILE A 651 -40.15 73.62 -86.91
CA ILE A 651 -41.07 72.57 -87.39
C ILE A 651 -42.15 73.19 -88.29
N GLN A 652 -42.22 72.73 -89.53
CA GLN A 652 -43.22 73.17 -90.51
C GLN A 652 -44.14 72.03 -90.90
N PHE A 653 -45.41 72.37 -91.11
CA PHE A 653 -46.47 71.44 -91.54
C PHE A 653 -47.04 71.86 -92.89
N GLU A 654 -47.64 70.93 -93.62
CA GLU A 654 -48.44 71.27 -94.80
C GLU A 654 -49.71 72.06 -94.45
N THR A 655 -50.10 72.96 -95.34
CA THR A 655 -51.21 73.90 -95.12
C THR A 655 -52.52 73.15 -94.84
N GLY A 656 -53.15 73.46 -93.70
CA GLY A 656 -54.38 72.80 -93.24
C GLY A 656 -54.22 71.35 -92.78
N LYS A 657 -52.99 70.83 -92.63
CA LYS A 657 -52.71 69.43 -92.25
C LYS A 657 -51.75 69.34 -91.07
N ALA A 658 -51.65 68.13 -90.51
CA ALA A 658 -50.66 67.73 -89.49
C ALA A 658 -49.41 67.03 -90.08
N VAL A 659 -49.32 66.90 -91.41
CA VAL A 659 -48.16 66.29 -92.09
C VAL A 659 -46.92 67.20 -91.97
N ILE A 660 -45.86 66.68 -91.35
CA ILE A 660 -44.56 67.35 -91.19
C ILE A 660 -43.85 67.48 -92.54
N LYS A 661 -43.25 68.64 -92.82
CA LYS A 661 -42.44 68.87 -94.03
C LYS A 661 -41.06 68.20 -93.91
N LYS A 662 -40.57 67.64 -95.02
CA LYS A 662 -39.26 66.95 -95.07
C LYS A 662 -38.08 67.79 -94.55
N THR A 663 -38.15 69.11 -94.67
CA THR A 663 -37.16 70.07 -94.16
C THR A 663 -37.01 70.07 -92.64
N SER A 664 -38.02 69.66 -91.88
CA SER A 664 -38.00 69.72 -90.41
C SER A 664 -37.42 68.45 -89.75
N TYR A 665 -37.28 67.33 -90.46
CA TYR A 665 -36.75 66.09 -89.89
C TYR A 665 -35.31 66.22 -89.36
N SER A 666 -34.48 67.07 -89.98
CA SER A 666 -33.11 67.31 -89.49
C SER A 666 -33.09 67.93 -88.08
N MET A 667 -34.08 68.76 -87.74
CA MET A 667 -34.19 69.39 -86.42
C MET A 667 -34.78 68.41 -85.39
N LEU A 668 -35.71 67.55 -85.83
CA LEU A 668 -36.29 66.49 -85.00
C LEU A 668 -35.23 65.43 -84.62
N ASN A 669 -34.33 65.06 -85.52
CA ASN A 669 -33.22 64.14 -85.24
C ASN A 669 -32.22 64.66 -84.20
N ASP A 670 -32.03 65.97 -84.10
CA ASP A 670 -31.21 66.56 -83.02
C ASP A 670 -31.92 66.51 -81.65
N ILE A 671 -33.25 66.52 -81.63
CA ILE A 671 -34.03 66.35 -80.39
C ILE A 671 -34.01 64.89 -79.92
N VAL A 672 -33.99 63.91 -80.84
CA VAL A 672 -33.84 62.48 -80.48
C VAL A 672 -32.53 62.22 -79.74
N LYS A 673 -31.43 62.90 -80.10
CA LYS A 673 -30.16 62.81 -79.35
C LYS A 673 -30.34 63.31 -77.91
N ILE A 674 -30.88 64.52 -77.76
CA ILE A 674 -31.19 65.12 -76.44
C ILE A 674 -32.09 64.19 -75.61
N LEU A 675 -33.07 63.52 -76.21
CA LEU A 675 -33.93 62.56 -75.52
C LEU A 675 -33.20 61.28 -75.08
N ASN A 676 -32.11 60.90 -75.74
CA ASN A 676 -31.24 59.80 -75.29
C ASN A 676 -30.21 60.25 -74.25
N ASP A 677 -29.72 61.49 -74.33
CA ASP A 677 -28.77 62.09 -73.39
C ASP A 677 -29.38 62.32 -71.99
N TYR A 678 -30.72 62.38 -71.89
CA TYR A 678 -31.47 62.58 -70.64
C TYR A 678 -32.56 61.49 -70.49
N PRO A 679 -32.20 60.21 -70.22
CA PRO A 679 -33.13 59.08 -70.28
C PRO A 679 -34.29 59.17 -69.28
N ASP A 680 -34.06 59.71 -68.08
CA ASP A 680 -35.05 59.79 -66.99
C ASP A 680 -35.95 61.04 -67.06
N TYR A 681 -35.75 61.86 -68.09
CA TYR A 681 -36.62 62.99 -68.40
C TYR A 681 -37.73 62.59 -69.38
N TYR A 682 -38.92 63.13 -69.20
CA TYR A 682 -40.01 63.09 -70.19
C TYR A 682 -40.17 64.45 -70.89
N MET A 683 -40.78 64.44 -72.07
CA MET A 683 -41.01 65.63 -72.89
C MET A 683 -42.49 65.92 -73.09
N THR A 684 -42.89 67.17 -72.86
CA THR A 684 -44.17 67.72 -73.33
C THR A 684 -44.02 68.27 -74.74
N ILE A 685 -44.98 67.98 -75.62
CA ILE A 685 -45.01 68.40 -77.02
C ILE A 685 -46.34 69.11 -77.26
N ASP A 686 -46.27 70.42 -77.44
CA ASP A 686 -47.42 71.31 -77.27
C ASP A 686 -47.76 72.01 -78.60
N GLY A 687 -48.91 71.67 -79.18
CA GLY A 687 -49.34 72.19 -80.48
C GLY A 687 -50.14 73.49 -80.39
N HIS A 688 -49.89 74.42 -81.34
CA HIS A 688 -50.61 75.70 -81.42
C HIS A 688 -51.00 76.07 -82.87
N THR A 689 -51.99 76.97 -83.01
CA THR A 689 -52.45 77.55 -84.29
C THR A 689 -52.57 79.07 -84.23
N ASP A 690 -52.81 79.69 -85.38
CA ASP A 690 -53.43 81.02 -85.41
C ASP A 690 -54.96 80.93 -85.28
N ASN A 691 -55.62 82.09 -85.28
CA ASN A 691 -57.08 82.23 -85.12
C ASN A 691 -57.89 82.13 -86.42
N VAL A 692 -57.34 81.56 -87.51
CA VAL A 692 -58.05 81.47 -88.80
C VAL A 692 -58.71 80.10 -88.95
N GLY A 693 -59.91 79.97 -88.39
CA GLY A 693 -60.69 78.73 -88.47
C GLY A 693 -61.95 78.75 -87.61
N LYS A 694 -62.39 77.56 -87.22
CA LYS A 694 -63.26 77.37 -86.04
C LYS A 694 -62.36 76.93 -84.87
N PRO A 695 -62.52 77.47 -83.64
CA PRO A 695 -61.68 77.11 -82.49
C PRO A 695 -61.55 75.59 -82.27
N ASP A 696 -62.64 74.83 -82.36
CA ASP A 696 -62.63 73.36 -82.17
C ASP A 696 -61.75 72.64 -83.20
N LYS A 697 -61.76 73.11 -84.46
CA LYS A 697 -60.91 72.55 -85.53
C LYS A 697 -59.45 72.96 -85.35
N ASN A 698 -59.20 74.17 -84.85
CA ASN A 698 -57.86 74.64 -84.51
C ASN A 698 -57.28 73.87 -83.33
N LEU A 699 -58.10 73.56 -82.31
CA LEU A 699 -57.74 72.72 -81.17
C LEU A 699 -57.36 71.31 -81.63
N GLN A 700 -58.22 70.63 -82.40
CA GLN A 700 -57.91 69.29 -82.92
C GLN A 700 -56.65 69.29 -83.81
N LEU A 701 -56.55 70.21 -84.78
CA LEU A 701 -55.38 70.32 -85.67
C LEU A 701 -54.08 70.58 -84.90
N SER A 702 -54.14 71.29 -83.76
CA SER A 702 -52.99 71.51 -82.90
C SER A 702 -52.55 70.21 -82.20
N LYS A 703 -53.49 69.41 -81.69
CA LYS A 703 -53.21 68.11 -81.05
C LYS A 703 -52.71 67.08 -82.08
N ASP A 704 -53.29 67.06 -83.28
CA ASP A 704 -52.84 66.18 -84.37
C ASP A 704 -51.39 66.47 -84.79
N ARG A 705 -50.95 67.75 -84.73
CA ARG A 705 -49.58 68.17 -84.99
C ARG A 705 -48.61 67.74 -83.90
N ALA A 706 -48.98 67.90 -82.62
CA ALA A 706 -48.21 67.38 -81.49
C ALA A 706 -48.06 65.86 -81.58
N ASN A 707 -49.16 65.14 -81.83
CA ASN A 707 -49.17 63.69 -82.08
C ASN A 707 -48.26 63.30 -83.26
N SER A 708 -48.23 64.08 -84.34
CA SER A 708 -47.36 63.80 -85.49
C SER A 708 -45.87 63.95 -85.16
N VAL A 709 -45.50 64.87 -84.27
CA VAL A 709 -44.12 65.02 -83.76
C VAL A 709 -43.77 63.89 -82.78
N LYS A 710 -44.68 63.54 -81.84
CA LYS A 710 -44.53 62.38 -80.96
C LYS A 710 -44.31 61.09 -81.75
N ASN A 711 -45.18 60.80 -82.72
CA ASN A 711 -45.09 59.60 -83.55
C ASN A 711 -43.76 59.53 -84.32
N TYR A 712 -43.16 60.67 -84.68
CA TYR A 712 -41.82 60.70 -85.25
C TYR A 712 -40.76 60.28 -84.24
N PHE A 713 -40.74 60.86 -83.03
CA PHE A 713 -39.77 60.45 -82.00
C PHE A 713 -39.91 58.98 -81.60
N VAL A 714 -41.14 58.45 -81.48
CA VAL A 714 -41.38 57.01 -81.27
C VAL A 714 -40.80 56.17 -82.41
N SER A 715 -40.94 56.62 -83.67
CA SER A 715 -40.35 55.93 -84.82
C SER A 715 -38.82 55.98 -84.85
N GLN A 716 -38.19 56.84 -84.05
CA GLN A 716 -36.74 56.92 -83.86
C GLN A 716 -36.26 56.23 -82.57
N GLY A 717 -37.13 55.48 -81.88
CA GLY A 717 -36.77 54.64 -80.73
C GLY A 717 -37.04 55.25 -79.35
N ILE A 718 -37.56 56.48 -79.24
CA ILE A 718 -37.92 57.06 -77.95
C ILE A 718 -39.19 56.39 -77.40
N ALA A 719 -39.12 55.86 -76.18
CA ALA A 719 -40.25 55.19 -75.52
C ALA A 719 -41.48 56.10 -75.42
N GLU A 720 -42.66 55.59 -75.81
CA GLU A 720 -43.88 56.41 -75.92
C GLU A 720 -44.30 57.03 -74.58
N SER A 721 -44.05 56.33 -73.47
CA SER A 721 -44.29 56.79 -72.10
C SER A 721 -43.54 58.08 -71.73
N ARG A 722 -42.45 58.40 -72.43
CA ARG A 722 -41.66 59.63 -72.23
C ARG A 722 -42.20 60.83 -73.02
N LEU A 723 -43.29 60.68 -73.79
CA LEU A 723 -43.78 61.68 -74.74
C LEU A 723 -45.26 62.03 -74.51
N VAL A 724 -45.50 63.21 -73.96
CA VAL A 724 -46.83 63.76 -73.64
C VAL A 724 -47.23 64.79 -74.71
N THR A 725 -48.45 64.71 -75.26
CA THR A 725 -48.89 65.59 -76.36
C THR A 725 -50.14 66.41 -76.05
N ASN A 726 -49.96 67.74 -76.04
CA ASN A 726 -51.03 68.70 -75.81
C ASN A 726 -51.40 69.47 -77.08
N GLY A 727 -52.61 70.02 -77.11
CA GLY A 727 -53.06 70.91 -78.18
C GLY A 727 -53.87 72.06 -77.59
N TYR A 728 -53.47 73.29 -77.92
CA TYR A 728 -54.06 74.52 -77.38
C TYR A 728 -54.84 75.32 -78.43
N GLY A 729 -54.78 74.92 -79.70
CA GLY A 729 -55.32 75.70 -80.82
C GLY A 729 -54.78 77.13 -80.79
N GLU A 730 -55.69 78.10 -80.87
CA GLU A 730 -55.39 79.54 -80.91
C GLU A 730 -55.28 80.21 -79.53
N THR A 731 -55.46 79.47 -78.42
CA THR A 731 -55.58 80.04 -77.06
C THR A 731 -54.27 80.60 -76.48
N GLN A 732 -53.11 80.18 -76.99
CA GLN A 732 -51.79 80.65 -76.55
C GLN A 732 -50.97 81.27 -77.71
N PRO A 733 -51.33 82.48 -78.17
CA PRO A 733 -50.60 83.19 -79.21
C PRO A 733 -49.33 83.86 -78.65
N VAL A 734 -48.20 83.68 -79.35
CA VAL A 734 -46.92 84.36 -79.06
C VAL A 734 -46.73 85.64 -79.87
N ALA A 735 -47.58 85.89 -80.88
CA ALA A 735 -47.55 87.07 -81.73
C ALA A 735 -48.96 87.53 -82.13
N SER A 736 -49.08 88.76 -82.62
CA SER A 736 -50.38 89.34 -82.97
C SER A 736 -51.02 88.66 -84.19
N ASN A 737 -52.09 87.90 -83.93
CA ASN A 737 -52.96 87.24 -84.92
C ASN A 737 -53.55 88.20 -85.98
N LYS A 738 -53.50 89.53 -85.77
CA LYS A 738 -53.90 90.53 -86.76
C LYS A 738 -53.03 90.48 -88.03
N THR A 739 -51.74 90.18 -87.90
CA THR A 739 -50.78 90.19 -89.02
C THR A 739 -50.51 88.79 -89.58
N ALA A 740 -50.24 88.67 -90.89
CA ALA A 740 -49.88 87.38 -91.50
C ALA A 740 -48.58 86.79 -90.91
N LYS A 741 -47.60 87.65 -90.55
CA LYS A 741 -46.36 87.26 -89.88
C LYS A 741 -46.62 86.70 -88.47
N GLY A 742 -47.42 87.40 -87.66
CA GLY A 742 -47.77 86.94 -86.31
C GLY A 742 -48.58 85.63 -86.33
N ARG A 743 -49.52 85.48 -87.28
CA ARG A 743 -50.20 84.20 -87.51
C ARG A 743 -49.23 83.06 -87.85
N ALA A 744 -48.21 83.33 -88.67
CA ALA A 744 -47.18 82.33 -88.97
C ALA A 744 -46.37 81.91 -87.72
N GLN A 745 -46.10 82.83 -86.79
CA GLN A 745 -45.41 82.54 -85.53
C GLN A 745 -46.30 81.79 -84.51
N ASN A 746 -47.62 81.96 -84.58
CA ASN A 746 -48.57 81.25 -83.70
C ASN A 746 -48.78 79.78 -84.11
N ARG A 747 -48.66 79.46 -85.40
CA ARG A 747 -48.69 78.07 -85.93
C ARG A 747 -47.37 77.34 -85.66
N ARG A 748 -47.12 77.01 -84.40
CA ARG A 748 -45.88 76.38 -83.89
C ARG A 748 -46.15 75.08 -83.12
N VAL A 749 -45.07 74.42 -82.74
CA VAL A 749 -45.02 73.48 -81.61
C VAL A 749 -44.14 74.10 -80.51
N SER A 750 -44.33 73.76 -79.23
CA SER A 750 -43.35 73.93 -78.14
C SER A 750 -42.91 72.56 -77.64
N MET A 751 -41.69 72.45 -77.12
CA MET A 751 -41.15 71.21 -76.56
C MET A 751 -40.26 71.50 -75.36
N ASP A 752 -40.59 70.88 -74.22
CA ASP A 752 -39.98 71.15 -72.93
C ASP A 752 -39.72 69.82 -72.19
N LEU A 753 -38.60 69.73 -71.46
CA LEU A 753 -38.15 68.54 -70.72
C LEU A 753 -38.42 68.70 -69.23
N HIS A 754 -38.91 67.64 -68.61
CA HIS A 754 -39.25 67.54 -67.18
C HIS A 754 -38.64 66.28 -66.60
N LEU A 755 -38.09 66.35 -65.39
CA LEU A 755 -37.63 65.15 -64.69
C LEU A 755 -38.86 64.31 -64.30
N LYS A 756 -38.74 62.98 -64.35
CA LYS A 756 -39.77 62.08 -63.85
C LYS A 756 -39.89 62.21 -62.32
N GLU A 757 -41.13 62.35 -61.83
CA GLU A 757 -41.42 62.41 -60.39
C GLU A 757 -41.16 61.06 -59.70
#